data_AF-A0A345CVW7-F1
#
_entry.id   AF-A0A345CVW7-F1
#
_cell.length_a   1.000
_cell.length_b   1.000
_cell.length_c   1.000
_cell.angle_alpha   90.00
_cell.angle_beta   90.00
_cell.angle_gamma   90.00
#
_symmetry.space_group_name_H-M   'P 1'
#
loop_
_entity.id
_entity.type
_entity.pdbx_description
1 polymer ?
#
loop_
_entity_poly.entity_id
_entity_poly.type
_entity_poly.pdbx_seq_one_letter_code
_entity_poly.pdbx_strand_id
1 'polypeptide(L)'
;MNDELQRPDPDALLQQADESGRGKLKIYFGACAGVGKTWAMLQEARRLRAQGLEVLVGVVETHGREETAALLEGLTVLPRRATGQHCHPEFDLDAALARNPAVILMDELAHSNAPGSRHPKRWQDIQELLDAGINVMTTVNVQHLESLNDVVGGVTGIRVRETVPDPFFDAADEVVLVDLPADDLRQRLKEGKVYIGDRAERAIENFFRKGNLFALRELALRRTADRVDDQMRAWRDSQGREKVWHTRDAILLCIGDNRGSEKLVRTAARLAARLDSVWHAVYVETPRLHRLSEARRRGILRTLQMAQDLGAETATLSDPHEADAVLRYAREHNLGKIIIGRRPVRRWKHDGFARRLGQLGPDLDLVIVALDEPLPASASTASVSRLPGEKWRPQLKGGAAALLLCALVTLAGRWLLPGVDSVNLVMVYLLAVVVVALCYGRWPSVVATVLNIVAFDLFFVTPTGTIAVSDVQYLVTFGVMLAVGVIVGNLTAGVRYQARVARYREQRVRHLYEMAKTLSRALSQQDIAQTLPRSLDATLQARSELLLPDSEGELITVGESRLSAVPDRAIARWSFDKGQPAGAGTDTLPGVPWQILPLKAGSETLGLLVLEPLNLRQLMIPEQQRLVETFTVLIANALERIGLSQREAVSRLAAEREQLRNALLSALSHDLRTPLTVLFGQAEILTLDLASEGSVHAPQASAMREQTLNTVRLVNNLLDMARLQSGGFSLRAEWMALDELVGSTLKMMAPSLKARSVVMDLPAEMLLIHVDGPLMERVLTNLVENALKYAGPQATIGISARVVSRQWLTIAVWDDGPGIADGQTEQIFEKFSRGSKESAVPGVGLGLAICQAIIDIHEGRIHAENRPEGGARFVITLPMKEAPQLAEYQ
;
A
#
# COMPACT_ATOMS: atom_id res chain seq x y z
N MET A 1 43.33 32.31 -16.76
CA MET A 1 42.49 33.32 -17.44
C MET A 1 41.44 32.56 -18.21
N ASN A 2 40.16 32.50 -17.86
CA ASN A 2 39.37 33.13 -16.80
C ASN A 2 38.38 32.06 -16.31
N ASP A 3 38.41 31.70 -15.02
CA ASP A 3 37.25 31.07 -14.37
C ASP A 3 36.30 32.22 -14.00
N GLU A 4 35.54 32.70 -14.97
CA GLU A 4 34.36 33.50 -14.66
C GLU A 4 33.30 32.53 -14.11
N LEU A 5 33.14 32.55 -12.79
CA LEU A 5 31.97 31.99 -12.11
C LEU A 5 30.72 32.44 -12.88
N GLN A 6 30.04 31.49 -13.53
CA GLN A 6 28.80 31.72 -14.24
C GLN A 6 27.82 32.44 -13.30
N ARG A 7 27.55 33.71 -13.60
CA ARG A 7 26.59 34.53 -12.87
C ARG A 7 25.22 33.84 -13.02
N PRO A 8 24.52 33.49 -11.91
CA PRO A 8 23.20 32.88 -12.01
C PRO A 8 22.24 33.80 -12.76
N ASP A 9 21.32 33.18 -13.51
CA ASP A 9 20.33 33.86 -14.34
C ASP A 9 19.44 34.78 -13.47
N PRO A 10 19.42 36.11 -13.73
CA PRO A 10 18.60 37.05 -12.98
C PRO A 10 17.12 36.68 -12.95
N ASP A 11 16.61 36.07 -14.03
CA ASP A 11 15.20 35.69 -14.15
C ASP A 11 14.86 34.47 -13.29
N ALA A 12 15.82 33.56 -13.09
CA ALA A 12 15.70 32.44 -12.16
C ALA A 12 15.74 32.91 -10.68
N LEU A 13 16.55 33.93 -10.39
CA LEU A 13 16.55 34.60 -9.08
C LEU A 13 15.27 35.42 -8.85
N LEU A 14 14.69 36.01 -9.90
CA LEU A 14 13.40 36.71 -9.84
C LEU A 14 12.24 35.74 -9.62
N GLN A 15 12.23 34.56 -10.25
CA GLN A 15 11.25 33.51 -9.96
C GLN A 15 11.33 33.00 -8.51
N GLN A 16 12.54 32.86 -7.96
CA GLN A 16 12.72 32.56 -6.53
C GLN A 16 12.27 33.72 -5.61
N ALA A 17 12.36 34.97 -6.08
CA ALA A 17 11.89 36.13 -5.34
C ALA A 17 10.36 36.32 -5.44
N ASP A 18 9.72 35.91 -6.53
CA ASP A 18 8.25 35.98 -6.71
C ASP A 18 7.49 34.95 -5.86
N GLU A 19 8.15 33.88 -5.39
CA GLU A 19 7.60 32.98 -4.35
C GLU A 19 7.57 33.63 -2.94
N SER A 20 8.17 34.82 -2.76
CA SER A 20 8.37 35.46 -1.44
C SER A 20 7.15 36.20 -0.86
N GLY A 21 5.98 36.17 -1.54
CA GLY A 21 4.76 36.81 -1.03
C GLY A 21 4.09 36.05 0.12
N ARG A 22 4.42 34.76 0.28
CA ARG A 22 3.89 33.89 1.33
C ARG A 22 4.73 34.04 2.61
N GLY A 23 4.05 34.09 3.75
CA GLY A 23 4.69 34.08 5.08
C GLY A 23 5.41 32.77 5.35
N LYS A 24 6.40 32.81 6.25
CA LYS A 24 7.20 31.64 6.62
C LYS A 24 6.61 30.89 7.81
N LEU A 25 6.61 29.56 7.72
CA LEU A 25 6.14 28.66 8.77
C LEU A 25 7.32 28.06 9.54
N LYS A 26 7.34 28.30 10.86
CA LYS A 26 8.30 27.69 11.79
C LYS A 26 7.57 26.79 12.78
N ILE A 27 7.93 25.50 12.80
CA ILE A 27 7.31 24.48 13.66
C ILE A 27 8.29 24.06 14.74
N TYR A 28 7.89 24.16 16.01
CA TYR A 28 8.57 23.54 17.13
C TYR A 28 8.01 22.13 17.32
N PHE A 29 8.79 21.13 16.91
CA PHE A 29 8.41 19.72 16.89
C PHE A 29 9.00 18.97 18.08
N GLY A 30 8.26 18.02 18.65
CA GLY A 30 8.77 17.22 19.76
C GLY A 30 8.09 15.87 19.91
N ALA A 31 8.73 14.99 20.69
CA ALA A 31 8.26 13.62 20.90
C ALA A 31 6.92 13.55 21.65
N CYS A 32 6.66 14.47 22.59
CA CYS A 32 5.45 14.49 23.39
C CYS A 32 5.24 15.84 24.11
N ALA A 33 4.14 15.96 24.86
CA ALA A 33 3.91 17.09 25.75
C ALA A 33 4.97 17.15 26.87
N GLY A 34 5.33 18.36 27.31
CA GLY A 34 6.29 18.56 28.42
C GLY A 34 7.77 18.72 28.03
N VAL A 35 8.16 18.42 26.79
CA VAL A 35 9.55 18.61 26.31
C VAL A 35 9.98 20.08 26.18
N GLY A 36 9.05 21.03 26.26
CA GLY A 36 9.34 22.47 26.25
C GLY A 36 9.07 23.22 24.94
N LYS A 37 8.30 22.66 24.00
CA LYS A 37 8.01 23.30 22.70
C LYS A 37 7.47 24.73 22.81
N THR A 38 6.39 24.93 23.58
CA THR A 38 5.79 26.26 23.81
C THR A 38 6.78 27.22 24.47
N TRP A 39 7.61 26.73 25.40
CA TRP A 39 8.63 27.53 26.06
C TRP A 39 9.71 28.00 25.06
N ALA A 40 10.21 27.11 24.21
CA ALA A 40 11.17 27.44 23.15
C ALA A 40 10.60 28.45 22.15
N MET A 41 9.34 28.26 21.74
CA MET A 41 8.61 29.19 20.87
C MET A 41 8.50 30.59 21.49
N LEU A 42 8.15 30.69 22.77
CA LEU A 42 8.03 31.98 23.48
C LEU A 42 9.38 32.65 23.73
N GLN A 43 10.44 31.87 23.97
CA GLN A 43 11.79 32.40 24.12
C GLN A 43 12.25 33.07 22.80
N GLU A 44 11.96 32.43 21.67
CA GLU A 44 12.23 33.01 20.35
C GLU A 44 11.38 34.25 20.08
N ALA A 45 10.08 34.22 20.43
CA ALA A 45 9.19 35.36 20.28
C ALA A 45 9.71 36.61 21.04
N ARG A 46 10.22 36.43 22.27
CA ARG A 46 10.86 37.52 23.02
C ARG A 46 12.13 38.03 22.35
N ARG A 47 12.95 37.13 21.79
CA ARG A 47 14.16 37.50 21.04
C ARG A 47 13.82 38.34 19.81
N LEU A 48 12.82 37.95 19.02
CA LEU A 48 12.38 38.72 17.85
C LEU A 48 11.80 40.08 18.23
N ARG A 49 11.04 40.14 19.32
CA ARG A 49 10.54 41.43 19.82
C ARG A 49 11.67 42.34 20.30
N ALA A 50 12.69 41.80 20.97
CA ALA A 50 13.87 42.56 21.38
C ALA A 50 14.66 43.09 20.17
N GLN A 51 14.54 42.44 19.00
CA GLN A 51 15.08 42.90 17.72
C GLN A 51 14.18 43.92 17.01
N GLY A 52 13.03 44.28 17.58
CA GLY A 52 12.11 45.29 17.05
C GLY A 52 11.03 44.77 16.11
N LEU A 53 10.85 43.45 15.97
CA LEU A 53 9.77 42.87 15.15
C LEU A 53 8.43 42.90 15.90
N GLU A 54 7.34 43.18 15.19
CA GLU A 54 5.99 43.08 15.76
C GLU A 54 5.59 41.60 15.88
N VAL A 55 5.51 41.13 17.13
CA VAL A 55 5.07 39.77 17.47
C VAL A 55 3.70 39.83 18.12
N LEU A 56 2.74 39.16 17.50
CA LEU A 56 1.37 38.99 18.01
C LEU A 56 1.19 37.58 18.58
N VAL A 57 0.59 37.47 19.76
CA VAL A 57 0.18 36.18 20.32
C VAL A 57 -1.26 35.92 19.90
N GLY A 58 -1.47 34.94 19.01
CA GLY A 58 -2.80 34.49 18.61
C GLY A 58 -3.37 33.52 19.63
N VAL A 59 -2.76 32.34 19.74
CA VAL A 59 -3.09 31.33 20.75
C VAL A 59 -1.81 30.79 21.35
N VAL A 60 -1.71 30.83 22.68
CA VAL A 60 -0.67 30.15 23.44
C VAL A 60 -1.32 29.53 24.67
N GLU A 61 -1.05 28.25 24.88
CA GLU A 61 -1.62 27.48 25.99
C GLU A 61 -0.54 27.21 27.04
N THR A 62 -0.55 27.97 28.14
CA THR A 62 0.46 27.85 29.20
C THR A 62 0.21 26.66 30.14
N HIS A 63 -1.01 26.10 30.11
CA HIS A 63 -1.44 24.99 30.98
C HIS A 63 -1.21 25.29 32.48
N GLY A 64 -1.33 26.56 32.87
CA GLY A 64 -1.13 27.04 34.26
C GLY A 64 0.32 27.14 34.72
N ARG A 65 1.31 26.92 33.84
CA ARG A 65 2.74 26.96 34.22
C ARG A 65 3.24 28.40 34.39
N GLU A 66 3.53 28.81 35.62
CA GLU A 66 3.97 30.19 35.97
C GLU A 66 5.20 30.64 35.18
N GLU A 67 6.24 29.80 35.07
CA GLU A 67 7.46 30.13 34.32
C GLU A 67 7.20 30.37 32.81
N THR A 68 6.27 29.62 32.22
CA THR A 68 5.90 29.79 30.80
C THR A 68 5.01 31.04 30.64
N ALA A 69 4.11 31.29 31.59
CA ALA A 69 3.25 32.47 31.59
C ALA A 69 4.04 33.77 31.73
N ALA A 70 5.11 33.78 32.53
CA ALA A 70 6.02 34.92 32.65
C ALA A 70 6.70 35.30 31.32
N LEU A 71 6.81 34.38 30.36
CA LEU A 71 7.34 34.69 29.02
C LEU A 71 6.33 35.43 28.13
N LEU A 72 5.03 35.30 28.41
CA LEU A 72 3.98 36.07 27.72
C LEU A 72 3.95 37.53 28.16
N GLU A 73 4.44 37.84 29.37
CA GLU A 73 4.47 39.20 29.88
C GLU A 73 5.21 40.13 28.92
N GLY A 74 4.50 41.18 28.52
CA GLY A 74 4.95 42.18 27.57
C GLY A 74 4.56 41.90 26.12
N LEU A 75 4.30 40.65 25.69
CA LEU A 75 3.86 40.38 24.32
C LEU A 75 2.43 40.86 24.09
N THR A 76 2.11 41.32 22.88
CA THR A 76 0.76 41.74 22.55
C THR A 76 -0.12 40.53 22.29
N VAL A 77 -1.17 40.33 23.07
CA VAL A 77 -2.09 39.19 22.94
C VAL A 77 -3.38 39.62 22.24
N LEU A 78 -3.79 38.84 21.23
CA LEU A 78 -5.05 39.05 20.53
C LEU A 78 -6.21 38.60 21.43
N PRO A 79 -7.27 39.41 21.62
CA PRO A 79 -8.45 38.99 22.35
C PRO A 79 -9.12 37.80 21.64
N ARG A 80 -9.49 36.76 22.41
CA ARG A 80 -10.19 35.59 21.87
C ARG A 80 -11.66 35.90 21.60
N ARG A 81 -12.24 35.31 20.55
CA ARG A 81 -13.65 35.46 20.19
C ARG A 81 -14.53 34.57 21.07
N ALA A 82 -15.55 35.15 21.69
CA ALA A 82 -16.54 34.41 22.48
C ALA A 82 -17.61 33.81 21.55
N THR A 83 -17.67 32.48 21.45
CA THR A 83 -18.76 31.73 20.80
C THR A 83 -19.83 31.40 21.83
N GLY A 84 -21.11 31.49 21.46
CA GLY A 84 -22.25 31.56 22.38
C GLY A 84 -22.44 30.38 23.36
N GLN A 85 -23.19 30.70 24.43
CA GLN A 85 -23.73 29.94 25.57
C GLN A 85 -22.94 28.81 26.27
N HIS A 86 -22.05 28.02 25.65
CA HIS A 86 -21.24 26.99 26.36
C HIS A 86 -19.91 26.65 25.64
N CYS A 87 -19.13 27.64 25.18
CA CYS A 87 -17.90 27.36 24.43
C CYS A 87 -16.66 28.08 24.98
N HIS A 88 -15.54 27.35 25.00
CA HIS A 88 -14.22 27.88 25.29
C HIS A 88 -13.86 29.03 24.32
N PRO A 89 -13.13 30.06 24.77
CA PRO A 89 -12.75 31.18 23.91
C PRO A 89 -11.80 30.73 22.79
N GLU A 90 -12.13 31.06 21.54
CA GLU A 90 -11.45 30.59 20.31
C GLU A 90 -10.63 31.71 19.62
N PHE A 91 -9.69 31.34 18.76
CA PHE A 91 -8.88 32.29 17.98
C PHE A 91 -9.72 33.13 17.00
N ASP A 92 -9.44 34.43 16.94
CA ASP A 92 -10.05 35.35 15.97
C ASP A 92 -9.14 35.57 14.75
N LEU A 93 -9.33 34.75 13.71
CA LEU A 93 -8.55 34.82 12.48
C LEU A 93 -8.74 36.16 11.74
N ASP A 94 -9.97 36.69 11.69
CA ASP A 94 -10.27 37.91 10.94
C ASP A 94 -9.58 39.12 11.58
N ALA A 95 -9.56 39.18 12.93
CA ALA A 95 -8.83 40.21 13.66
C ALA A 95 -7.30 40.10 13.48
N ALA A 96 -6.76 38.88 13.39
CA ALA A 96 -5.34 38.67 13.12
C ALA A 96 -4.94 39.14 11.72
N LEU A 97 -5.73 38.80 10.70
CA LEU A 97 -5.51 39.23 9.31
C LEU A 97 -5.61 40.75 9.16
N ALA A 98 -6.60 41.38 9.80
CA ALA A 98 -6.77 42.84 9.76
C ALA A 98 -5.58 43.59 10.39
N ARG A 99 -4.92 42.99 11.38
CA ARG A 99 -3.76 43.57 12.06
C ARG A 99 -2.45 43.39 11.30
N ASN A 100 -2.34 42.32 10.50
CA ASN A 100 -1.18 41.99 9.67
C ASN A 100 0.17 42.08 10.40
N PRO A 101 0.37 41.33 11.51
CA PRO A 101 1.64 41.36 12.25
C PRO A 101 2.78 40.74 11.44
N ALA A 102 4.02 41.10 11.76
CA ALA A 102 5.20 40.46 11.14
C ALA A 102 5.33 38.98 11.52
N VAL A 103 5.00 38.63 12.77
CA VAL A 103 5.02 37.25 13.28
C VAL A 103 3.81 37.02 14.18
N ILE A 104 3.13 35.88 14.03
CA ILE A 104 2.07 35.43 14.93
C ILE A 104 2.39 34.08 15.57
N LEU A 105 2.11 33.94 16.87
CA LEU A 105 2.26 32.70 17.62
C LEU A 105 0.93 31.94 17.65
N MET A 106 0.96 30.69 17.17
CA MET A 106 -0.20 29.81 17.06
C MET A 106 0.15 28.44 17.64
N ASP A 107 -0.03 28.25 18.94
CA ASP A 107 0.26 27.00 19.62
C ASP A 107 -0.73 25.88 19.25
N GLU A 108 -0.37 24.62 19.50
CA GLU A 108 -1.14 23.40 19.22
C GLU A 108 -1.65 23.29 17.77
N LEU A 109 -0.76 23.08 16.82
CA LEU A 109 -1.06 22.99 15.38
C LEU A 109 -2.21 22.01 15.03
N ALA A 110 -2.33 20.92 15.79
CA ALA A 110 -3.28 19.84 15.54
C ALA A 110 -4.72 20.13 16.01
N HIS A 111 -4.93 21.23 16.72
CA HIS A 111 -6.19 21.56 17.38
C HIS A 111 -7.38 21.60 16.42
N SER A 112 -8.52 21.11 16.91
CA SER A 112 -9.81 21.16 16.21
C SER A 112 -10.60 22.39 16.65
N ASN A 113 -10.85 23.31 15.74
CA ASN A 113 -11.55 24.56 16.06
C ASN A 113 -13.01 24.31 16.44
N ALA A 114 -13.58 25.17 17.28
CA ALA A 114 -14.97 25.06 17.71
C ALA A 114 -15.98 25.07 16.53
N PRO A 115 -17.10 24.30 16.61
CA PRO A 115 -18.15 24.32 15.59
C PRO A 115 -18.68 25.74 15.32
N GLY A 116 -18.68 26.16 14.06
CA GLY A 116 -19.04 27.52 13.64
C GLY A 116 -17.85 28.44 13.36
N SER A 117 -16.61 27.98 13.59
CA SER A 117 -15.37 28.63 13.12
C SER A 117 -15.23 28.54 11.60
N ARG A 118 -14.47 29.46 10.99
CA ARG A 118 -14.27 29.53 9.54
C ARG A 118 -13.66 28.25 8.96
N HIS A 119 -12.67 27.69 9.65
CA HIS A 119 -12.06 26.42 9.31
C HIS A 119 -12.25 25.40 10.44
N PRO A 120 -12.40 24.11 10.14
CA PRO A 120 -12.50 23.05 11.14
C PRO A 120 -11.17 22.74 11.87
N LYS A 121 -10.01 23.12 11.31
CA LYS A 121 -8.69 22.80 11.87
C LYS A 121 -7.77 24.01 11.90
N ARG A 122 -6.99 24.15 12.99
CA ARG A 122 -6.07 25.29 13.18
C ARG A 122 -4.98 25.39 12.11
N TRP A 123 -4.47 24.27 11.59
CA TRP A 123 -3.50 24.30 10.49
C TRP A 123 -4.05 24.98 9.22
N GLN A 124 -5.36 25.01 9.01
CA GLN A 124 -6.01 25.72 7.90
C GLN A 124 -6.06 27.23 8.16
N ASP A 125 -6.30 27.66 9.40
CA ASP A 125 -6.18 29.09 9.77
C ASP A 125 -4.74 29.58 9.58
N ILE A 126 -3.76 28.76 9.97
CA ILE A 126 -2.33 29.03 9.76
C ILE A 126 -2.02 29.13 8.27
N GLN A 127 -2.61 28.27 7.43
CA GLN A 127 -2.43 28.34 5.99
C GLN A 127 -2.91 29.69 5.43
N GLU A 128 -4.08 30.17 5.86
CA GLU A 128 -4.58 31.49 5.42
C GLU A 128 -3.70 32.64 5.92
N LEU A 129 -3.16 32.56 7.14
CA LEU A 129 -2.19 33.54 7.65
C LEU A 129 -0.91 33.58 6.81
N LEU A 130 -0.37 32.41 6.45
CA LEU A 130 0.82 32.32 5.58
C LEU A 130 0.53 32.86 4.19
N ASP A 131 -0.64 32.54 3.61
CA ASP A 131 -1.04 33.05 2.29
C ASP A 131 -1.23 34.58 2.28
N ALA A 132 -1.54 35.18 3.44
CA ALA A 132 -1.59 36.63 3.64
C ALA A 132 -0.21 37.30 3.86
N GLY A 133 0.88 36.52 3.86
CA GLY A 133 2.24 37.04 4.05
C GLY A 133 2.72 37.11 5.51
N ILE A 134 1.92 36.61 6.47
CA ILE A 134 2.24 36.66 7.91
C ILE A 134 3.10 35.44 8.29
N ASN A 135 4.24 35.66 8.96
CA ASN A 135 5.05 34.55 9.45
C ASN A 135 4.40 33.89 10.68
N VAL A 136 4.35 32.57 10.72
CA VAL A 136 3.69 31.83 11.81
C VAL A 136 4.69 30.94 12.54
N MET A 137 4.68 31.03 13.89
CA MET A 137 5.35 30.07 14.76
C MET A 137 4.33 29.19 15.46
N THR A 138 4.51 27.87 15.40
CA THR A 138 3.57 26.90 15.96
C THR A 138 4.28 25.74 16.64
N THR A 139 3.53 24.93 17.40
CA THR A 139 4.07 23.72 18.04
C THR A 139 3.25 22.49 17.71
N VAL A 140 3.91 21.34 17.58
CA VAL A 140 3.25 20.05 17.30
C VAL A 140 4.05 18.88 17.90
N ASN A 141 3.34 17.79 18.24
CA ASN A 141 3.97 16.54 18.67
C ASN A 141 3.93 15.48 17.57
N VAL A 142 4.85 14.51 17.63
CA VAL A 142 4.92 13.37 16.69
C VAL A 142 3.60 12.60 16.58
N GLN A 143 2.84 12.48 17.67
CA GLN A 143 1.56 11.77 17.71
C GLN A 143 0.44 12.42 16.87
N HIS A 144 0.60 13.68 16.49
CA HIS A 144 -0.40 14.42 15.73
C HIS A 144 -0.12 14.36 14.22
N LEU A 145 1.00 13.79 13.78
CA LEU A 145 1.22 13.54 12.36
C LEU A 145 0.35 12.37 11.90
N GLU A 146 -0.39 12.56 10.82
CA GLU A 146 -1.37 11.59 10.33
C GLU A 146 -0.72 10.24 9.99
N SER A 147 0.41 10.26 9.28
CA SER A 147 1.15 9.05 8.89
C SER A 147 1.69 8.24 10.08
N LEU A 148 1.91 8.87 11.22
CA LEU A 148 2.51 8.26 12.41
C LEU A 148 1.48 7.91 13.49
N ASN A 149 0.21 8.29 13.32
CA ASN A 149 -0.82 8.12 14.34
C ASN A 149 -1.04 6.64 14.70
N ASP A 150 -1.13 5.75 13.69
CA ASP A 150 -1.31 4.32 13.93
C ASP A 150 -0.10 3.67 14.63
N VAL A 151 1.11 4.07 14.23
CA VAL A 151 2.36 3.59 14.83
C VAL A 151 2.46 4.03 16.30
N VAL A 152 2.18 5.31 16.55
CA VAL A 152 2.16 5.87 17.91
C VAL A 152 1.04 5.25 18.76
N GLY A 153 -0.13 4.99 18.17
CA GLY A 153 -1.23 4.29 18.83
C GLY A 153 -0.86 2.86 19.24
N GLY A 154 -0.08 2.15 18.42
CA GLY A 154 0.45 0.83 18.76
C GLY A 154 1.46 0.84 19.92
N VAL A 155 2.24 1.91 20.05
CA VAL A 155 3.23 2.08 21.15
C VAL A 155 2.56 2.54 22.44
N THR A 156 1.67 3.53 22.36
CA THR A 156 1.11 4.24 23.53
C THR A 156 -0.23 3.68 23.99
N GLY A 157 -0.92 2.90 23.15
CA GLY A 157 -2.27 2.39 23.39
C GLY A 157 -3.38 3.45 23.24
N ILE A 158 -3.03 4.68 22.86
CA ILE A 158 -3.96 5.81 22.75
C ILE A 158 -4.00 6.29 21.30
N ARG A 159 -5.18 6.30 20.69
CA ARG A 159 -5.40 6.90 19.36
C ARG A 159 -5.76 8.36 19.50
N VAL A 160 -5.04 9.22 18.79
CA VAL A 160 -5.25 10.67 18.82
C VAL A 160 -6.19 11.05 17.68
N ARG A 161 -7.28 11.77 17.98
CA ARG A 161 -8.26 12.21 16.97
C ARG A 161 -7.85 13.52 16.27
N GLU A 162 -6.94 14.25 16.88
CA GLU A 162 -6.45 15.54 16.40
C GLU A 162 -5.15 15.34 15.62
N THR A 163 -5.23 15.46 14.29
CA THR A 163 -4.12 15.22 13.38
C THR A 163 -3.84 16.40 12.46
N VAL A 164 -2.61 16.41 11.95
CA VAL A 164 -2.08 17.34 10.94
C VAL A 164 -1.61 16.51 9.74
N PRO A 165 -1.99 16.88 8.51
CA PRO A 165 -1.49 16.21 7.31
C PRO A 165 0.02 16.36 7.17
N ASP A 166 0.71 15.26 6.85
CA ASP A 166 2.15 15.25 6.60
C ASP A 166 2.62 16.28 5.56
N PRO A 167 1.93 16.50 4.42
CA PRO A 167 2.36 17.50 3.44
C PRO A 167 2.40 18.93 4.00
N PHE A 168 1.53 19.24 4.97
CA PHE A 168 1.53 20.56 5.62
C PHE A 168 2.76 20.71 6.53
N PHE A 169 3.11 19.67 7.28
CA PHE A 169 4.34 19.65 8.09
C PHE A 169 5.60 19.72 7.22
N ASP A 170 5.63 18.97 6.12
CA ASP A 170 6.77 18.91 5.19
C ASP A 170 6.93 20.22 4.40
N ALA A 171 5.87 21.01 4.23
CA ALA A 171 5.93 22.33 3.61
C ALA A 171 6.49 23.43 4.52
N ALA A 172 6.73 23.18 5.80
CA ALA A 172 7.27 24.18 6.71
C ALA A 172 8.70 24.61 6.35
N ASP A 173 8.99 25.90 6.41
CA ASP A 173 10.32 26.46 6.12
C ASP A 173 11.37 26.00 7.13
N GLU A 174 11.00 25.96 8.41
CA GLU A 174 11.89 25.56 9.49
C GLU A 174 11.17 24.65 10.50
N VAL A 175 11.78 23.50 10.82
CA VAL A 175 11.31 22.60 11.88
C VAL A 175 12.40 22.51 12.93
N VAL A 176 12.10 22.98 14.13
CA VAL A 176 13.01 22.94 15.28
C VAL A 176 12.62 21.76 16.16
N LEU A 177 13.50 20.75 16.23
CA LEU A 177 13.31 19.62 17.15
C LEU A 177 13.63 20.04 18.59
N VAL A 178 12.62 20.03 19.44
CA VAL A 178 12.74 20.23 20.89
C VAL A 178 12.73 18.86 21.55
N ASP A 179 13.91 18.41 21.94
CA ASP A 179 14.14 17.08 22.52
C ASP A 179 14.56 17.20 23.99
N LEU A 180 14.07 16.28 24.82
CA LEU A 180 14.40 16.16 26.24
C LEU A 180 14.55 14.67 26.59
N PRO A 181 15.63 14.25 27.28
CA PRO A 181 15.78 12.87 27.72
C PRO A 181 14.57 12.35 28.50
N ALA A 182 14.22 11.07 28.33
CA ALA A 182 13.05 10.47 28.97
C ALA A 182 13.10 10.56 30.51
N ASP A 183 14.28 10.43 31.10
CA ASP A 183 14.46 10.54 32.56
C ASP A 183 14.22 11.98 33.05
N ASP A 184 14.70 12.99 32.32
CA ASP A 184 14.48 14.40 32.63
C ASP A 184 13.00 14.81 32.46
N LEU A 185 12.33 14.29 31.42
CA LEU A 185 10.91 14.54 31.20
C LEU A 185 10.07 13.95 32.34
N ARG A 186 10.40 12.75 32.81
CA ARG A 186 9.74 12.13 33.97
C ARG A 186 10.05 12.88 35.26
N GLN A 187 11.26 13.40 35.42
CA GLN A 187 11.63 14.23 36.55
C GLN A 187 10.81 15.54 36.56
N ARG A 188 10.65 16.19 35.40
CA ARG A 188 9.78 17.38 35.26
C ARG A 188 8.31 17.07 35.55
N LEU A 189 7.84 15.87 35.20
CA LEU A 189 6.49 15.42 35.53
C LEU A 189 6.31 15.26 37.06
N LYS A 190 7.29 14.63 37.74
CA LYS A 190 7.30 14.49 39.21
C LYS A 190 7.36 15.83 39.93
N GLU A 191 8.04 16.81 39.33
CA GLU A 191 8.13 18.18 39.84
C GLU A 191 6.88 19.03 39.55
N GLY A 192 5.83 18.47 38.94
CA GLY A 192 4.58 19.19 38.61
C GLY A 192 4.72 20.18 37.44
N LYS A 193 5.84 20.16 36.72
CA LYS A 193 6.16 21.13 35.65
C LYS A 193 5.50 20.82 34.30
N VAL A 194 4.75 19.73 34.19
CA VAL A 194 4.13 19.27 32.92
C VAL A 194 2.60 19.36 32.95
N TYR A 195 1.94 19.08 34.08
CA TYR A 195 0.47 19.23 34.24
C TYR A 195 0.12 19.75 35.64
N ILE A 196 -0.92 20.58 35.73
CA ILE A 196 -1.53 21.05 36.97
C ILE A 196 -2.99 20.58 36.93
N GLY A 197 -3.35 19.56 37.72
CA GLY A 197 -4.74 19.13 37.92
C GLY A 197 -4.94 17.62 38.08
N ASP A 198 -5.85 17.24 38.98
CA ASP A 198 -6.12 15.86 39.46
C ASP A 198 -6.80 14.91 38.46
N ARG A 199 -7.19 15.37 37.26
CA ARG A 199 -8.05 14.58 36.34
C ARG A 199 -7.33 13.80 35.23
N ALA A 200 -6.00 13.68 35.26
CA ALA A 200 -5.24 13.04 34.17
C ALA A 200 -4.18 11.98 34.59
N GLU A 201 -4.02 11.66 35.87
CA GLU A 201 -2.89 10.81 36.32
C GLU A 201 -2.87 9.41 35.69
N ARG A 202 -4.01 8.71 35.61
CA ARG A 202 -4.05 7.31 35.11
C ARG A 202 -3.74 7.16 33.61
N ALA A 203 -4.09 8.15 32.77
CA ALA A 203 -3.76 8.13 31.34
C ALA A 203 -2.30 8.55 31.09
N ILE A 204 -1.79 9.47 31.92
CA ILE A 204 -0.41 9.96 31.92
C ILE A 204 0.57 8.84 32.33
N GLU A 205 0.24 8.02 33.34
CA GLU A 205 1.11 6.92 33.78
C GLU A 205 1.35 5.85 32.69
N ASN A 206 0.40 5.64 31.79
CA ASN A 206 0.56 4.74 30.65
C ASN A 206 1.28 5.39 29.47
N PHE A 207 1.04 6.67 29.20
CA PHE A 207 1.67 7.38 28.10
C PHE A 207 3.16 7.72 28.36
N PHE A 208 3.51 8.13 29.58
CA PHE A 208 4.86 8.55 29.98
C PHE A 208 5.75 7.41 30.52
N ARG A 209 5.44 6.16 30.15
CA ARG A 209 6.33 5.02 30.43
C ARG A 209 7.65 5.19 29.68
N LYS A 210 8.76 4.80 30.31
CA LYS A 210 10.11 4.97 29.76
C LYS A 210 10.26 4.35 28.35
N GLY A 211 9.69 3.17 28.12
CA GLY A 211 9.67 2.52 26.79
C GLY A 211 8.92 3.34 25.73
N ASN A 212 7.74 3.87 26.08
CA ASN A 212 6.93 4.69 25.17
C ASN A 212 7.65 5.99 24.82
N LEU A 213 8.28 6.63 25.80
CA LEU A 213 9.06 7.85 25.58
C LEU A 213 10.27 7.63 24.67
N PHE A 214 10.96 6.48 24.78
CA PHE A 214 12.05 6.15 23.85
C PHE A 214 11.55 6.00 22.42
N ALA A 215 10.44 5.27 22.23
CA ALA A 215 9.86 5.06 20.91
C ALA A 215 9.35 6.38 20.28
N LEU A 216 8.66 7.22 21.05
CA LEU A 216 8.20 8.54 20.57
C LEU A 216 9.39 9.46 20.21
N ARG A 217 10.47 9.40 21.00
CA ARG A 217 11.70 10.15 20.73
C ARG A 217 12.40 9.67 19.45
N GLU A 218 12.48 8.36 19.25
CA GLU A 218 13.01 7.77 18.02
C GLU A 218 12.21 8.21 16.80
N LEU A 219 10.88 8.14 16.86
CA LEU A 219 10.00 8.57 15.78
C LEU A 219 10.16 10.07 15.46
N ALA A 220 10.28 10.92 16.48
CA ALA A 220 10.49 12.35 16.29
C ALA A 220 11.86 12.66 15.65
N LEU A 221 12.93 12.00 16.11
CA LEU A 221 14.28 12.13 15.54
C LEU A 221 14.32 11.66 14.09
N ARG A 222 13.73 10.50 13.81
CA ARG A 222 13.67 9.93 12.47
C ARG A 222 12.90 10.83 11.51
N ARG A 223 11.72 11.33 11.89
CA ARG A 223 10.93 12.24 11.05
C ARG A 223 11.66 13.55 10.76
N THR A 224 12.40 14.07 11.74
CA THR A 224 13.24 15.25 11.55
C THR A 224 14.39 14.96 10.58
N ALA A 225 15.03 13.79 10.69
CA ALA A 225 16.10 13.38 9.77
C ALA A 225 15.60 13.20 8.33
N ASP A 226 14.44 12.55 8.14
CA ASP A 226 13.81 12.37 6.82
C ASP A 226 13.54 13.74 6.14
N ARG A 227 13.04 14.72 6.91
CA ARG A 227 12.83 16.10 6.42
C ARG A 227 14.13 16.78 6.01
N VAL A 228 15.19 16.64 6.81
CA VAL A 228 16.52 17.20 6.49
C VAL A 228 17.07 16.59 5.21
N ASP A 229 16.88 15.28 5.01
CA ASP A 229 17.25 14.60 3.76
C ASP A 229 16.46 15.16 2.55
N ASP A 230 15.16 15.41 2.70
CA ASP A 230 14.33 16.00 1.63
C ASP A 230 14.70 17.45 1.31
N GLN A 231 15.00 18.26 2.33
CA GLN A 231 15.52 19.62 2.13
C GLN A 231 16.87 19.60 1.40
N MET A 232 17.76 18.67 1.75
CA MET A 232 19.01 18.49 1.02
C MET A 232 18.77 18.10 -0.45
N ARG A 233 17.78 17.24 -0.73
CA ARG A 233 17.43 16.87 -2.12
C ARG A 233 16.89 18.05 -2.92
N ALA A 234 15.91 18.78 -2.37
CA ALA A 234 15.31 19.95 -3.03
C ALA A 234 16.33 21.06 -3.30
N TRP A 235 17.24 21.32 -2.34
CA TRP A 235 18.33 22.26 -2.53
C TRP A 235 19.30 21.83 -3.65
N ARG A 236 19.56 20.52 -3.79
CA ARG A 236 20.44 19.96 -4.83
C ARG A 236 19.85 20.03 -6.23
N ASP A 237 18.54 19.84 -6.38
CA ASP A 237 17.87 19.96 -7.68
C ASP A 237 17.91 21.40 -8.21
N SER A 238 18.02 22.39 -7.32
CA SER A 238 18.15 23.81 -7.68
C SER A 238 19.58 24.23 -8.07
N GLN A 239 20.61 23.55 -7.57
CA GLN A 239 22.03 23.84 -7.80
C GLN A 239 22.62 22.75 -8.72
N GLY A 240 22.30 22.85 -10.01
CA GLY A 240 22.69 21.85 -11.01
C GLY A 240 24.14 21.40 -10.89
N ARG A 241 24.33 20.07 -10.75
CA ARG A 241 25.59 19.31 -10.87
C ARG A 241 26.79 19.89 -10.09
N GLU A 242 27.11 19.30 -8.93
CA GLU A 242 28.34 18.51 -8.72
C GLU A 242 28.58 18.16 -7.24
N LYS A 243 29.17 16.97 -7.05
CA LYS A 243 29.60 16.28 -5.81
C LYS A 243 28.54 15.43 -5.11
N VAL A 244 28.75 14.12 -5.18
CA VAL A 244 28.14 13.12 -4.28
C VAL A 244 28.73 13.37 -2.90
N TRP A 245 27.90 13.70 -1.92
CA TRP A 245 28.34 13.81 -0.53
C TRP A 245 28.44 12.41 0.08
N HIS A 246 29.61 12.10 0.64
CA HIS A 246 29.96 10.80 1.25
C HIS A 246 29.34 10.64 2.65
N THR A 247 28.03 10.74 2.79
CA THR A 247 27.38 10.53 4.10
C THR A 247 26.94 9.08 4.33
N ARG A 248 26.83 8.26 3.27
CA ARG A 248 26.57 6.81 3.36
C ARG A 248 27.54 6.04 2.47
N ASP A 249 28.16 4.99 3.02
CA ASP A 249 29.08 4.09 2.30
C ASP A 249 28.32 3.12 1.36
N ALA A 250 27.49 3.64 0.45
CA ALA A 250 26.71 2.83 -0.47
C ALA A 250 27.59 2.25 -1.61
N ILE A 251 27.35 0.98 -1.94
CA ILE A 251 28.27 0.17 -2.76
C ILE A 251 27.65 -0.18 -4.12
N LEU A 252 28.42 -0.04 -5.19
CA LEU A 252 28.11 -0.54 -6.52
C LEU A 252 29.05 -1.68 -6.92
N LEU A 253 28.56 -2.91 -6.95
CA LEU A 253 29.25 -4.05 -7.50
C LEU A 253 29.06 -4.14 -9.02
N CYS A 254 30.14 -4.14 -9.79
CA CYS A 254 30.08 -4.40 -11.23
C CYS A 254 30.46 -5.85 -11.56
N ILE A 255 29.51 -6.59 -12.11
CA ILE A 255 29.71 -7.97 -12.57
C ILE A 255 30.17 -7.95 -14.03
N GLY A 256 31.34 -8.53 -14.29
CA GLY A 256 31.92 -8.68 -15.64
C GLY A 256 31.71 -10.07 -16.24
N ASP A 257 32.28 -10.28 -17.43
CA ASP A 257 32.24 -11.56 -18.17
C ASP A 257 33.31 -12.58 -17.74
N ASN A 258 34.08 -12.27 -16.69
CA ASN A 258 35.16 -13.10 -16.18
C ASN A 258 34.64 -14.22 -15.27
N ARG A 259 35.40 -15.31 -15.15
CA ARG A 259 35.15 -16.35 -14.14
C ARG A 259 35.60 -15.84 -12.75
N GLY A 260 34.89 -16.24 -11.69
CA GLY A 260 35.17 -15.81 -10.31
C GLY A 260 34.23 -14.73 -9.76
N SER A 261 33.22 -14.31 -10.52
CA SER A 261 32.24 -13.29 -10.12
C SER A 261 31.47 -13.63 -8.85
N GLU A 262 31.32 -14.90 -8.49
CA GLU A 262 30.73 -15.34 -7.22
C GLU A 262 31.55 -14.90 -6.00
N LYS A 263 32.89 -15.00 -6.06
CA LYS A 263 33.78 -14.50 -4.99
C LYS A 263 33.65 -12.99 -4.83
N LEU A 264 33.48 -12.29 -5.95
CA LEU A 264 33.28 -10.85 -5.98
C LEU A 264 31.97 -10.47 -5.26
N VAL A 265 30.87 -11.16 -5.58
CA VAL A 265 29.56 -11.01 -4.91
C VAL A 265 29.68 -11.25 -3.40
N ARG A 266 30.29 -12.37 -2.97
CA ARG A 266 30.47 -12.66 -1.52
C ARG A 266 31.35 -11.64 -0.80
N THR A 267 32.28 -11.01 -1.52
CA THR A 267 33.14 -9.97 -0.94
C THR A 267 32.39 -8.65 -0.80
N ALA A 268 31.60 -8.28 -1.81
CA ALA A 268 30.74 -7.10 -1.75
C ALA A 268 29.66 -7.24 -0.66
N ALA A 269 28.99 -8.39 -0.58
CA ALA A 269 27.99 -8.67 0.48
C ALA A 269 28.59 -8.55 1.90
N ARG A 270 29.81 -9.08 2.11
CA ARG A 270 30.52 -8.95 3.40
C ARG A 270 30.93 -7.50 3.70
N LEU A 271 31.27 -6.72 2.67
CA LEU A 271 31.62 -5.31 2.85
C LEU A 271 30.36 -4.50 3.21
N ALA A 272 29.26 -4.73 2.48
CA ALA A 272 27.97 -4.09 2.70
C ALA A 272 27.42 -4.37 4.10
N ALA A 273 27.48 -5.63 4.55
CA ALA A 273 27.04 -6.01 5.89
C ALA A 273 27.90 -5.41 7.02
N ARG A 274 29.20 -5.14 6.77
CA ARG A 274 30.07 -4.47 7.76
C ARG A 274 29.85 -2.97 7.83
N LEU A 275 29.43 -2.36 6.73
CA LEU A 275 29.21 -0.92 6.61
C LEU A 275 27.75 -0.54 6.86
N ASP A 276 26.88 -1.53 7.13
CA ASP A 276 25.42 -1.38 7.23
C ASP A 276 24.83 -0.55 6.07
N SER A 277 25.32 -0.85 4.86
CA SER A 277 25.11 -0.02 3.68
C SER A 277 24.31 -0.76 2.61
N VAL A 278 23.42 -0.03 1.94
CA VAL A 278 22.75 -0.52 0.72
C VAL A 278 23.80 -0.77 -0.37
N TRP A 279 23.62 -1.85 -1.12
CA TRP A 279 24.53 -2.23 -2.20
C TRP A 279 23.78 -2.73 -3.42
N HIS A 280 24.29 -2.36 -4.59
CA HIS A 280 23.70 -2.67 -5.88
C HIS A 280 24.67 -3.55 -6.67
N ALA A 281 24.15 -4.49 -7.46
CA ALA A 281 24.93 -5.31 -8.37
C ALA A 281 24.48 -5.10 -9.81
N VAL A 282 25.38 -4.60 -10.66
CA VAL A 282 25.06 -4.27 -12.04
C VAL A 282 25.87 -5.05 -13.05
N TYR A 283 25.23 -5.37 -14.17
CA TYR A 283 25.86 -5.91 -15.37
C TYR A 283 25.57 -4.98 -16.55
N VAL A 284 26.61 -4.57 -17.28
CA VAL A 284 26.45 -3.71 -18.46
C VAL A 284 26.53 -4.54 -19.74
N GLU A 285 25.41 -4.61 -20.46
CA GLU A 285 25.33 -5.20 -21.79
C GLU A 285 25.90 -4.26 -22.85
N THR A 286 27.12 -4.56 -23.31
CA THR A 286 27.73 -3.89 -24.47
C THR A 286 27.49 -4.67 -25.77
N PRO A 287 27.55 -4.03 -26.96
CA PRO A 287 27.41 -4.70 -28.25
C PRO A 287 28.40 -5.86 -28.51
N ARG A 288 29.55 -5.86 -27.83
CA ARG A 288 30.54 -6.95 -27.88
C ARG A 288 30.09 -8.14 -27.03
N LEU A 289 29.50 -7.88 -25.86
CA LEU A 289 29.01 -8.88 -24.92
C LEU A 289 27.72 -9.56 -25.40
N HIS A 290 26.96 -8.90 -26.28
CA HIS A 290 25.80 -9.50 -26.97
C HIS A 290 26.17 -10.69 -27.89
N ARG A 291 27.48 -10.90 -28.18
CA ARG A 291 28.00 -12.03 -28.98
C ARG A 291 28.51 -13.20 -28.13
N LEU A 292 28.40 -13.12 -26.80
CA LEU A 292 28.86 -14.18 -25.90
C LEU A 292 28.06 -15.48 -26.12
N SER A 293 28.67 -16.62 -25.79
CA SER A 293 27.97 -17.90 -25.78
C SER A 293 26.89 -17.93 -24.70
N GLU A 294 25.79 -18.62 -24.96
CA GLU A 294 24.64 -18.75 -24.05
C GLU A 294 25.06 -19.25 -22.66
N ALA A 295 26.03 -20.16 -22.58
CA ALA A 295 26.56 -20.67 -21.30
C ALA A 295 27.24 -19.58 -20.46
N ARG A 296 27.95 -18.63 -21.09
CA ARG A 296 28.60 -17.51 -20.37
C ARG A 296 27.58 -16.48 -19.91
N ARG A 297 26.57 -16.18 -20.74
CA ARG A 297 25.49 -15.23 -20.37
C ARG A 297 24.65 -15.78 -19.21
N ARG A 298 24.31 -17.08 -19.23
CA ARG A 298 23.65 -17.75 -18.09
C ARG A 298 24.47 -17.69 -16.81
N GLY A 299 25.79 -17.84 -16.89
CA GLY A 299 26.68 -17.69 -15.73
C GLY A 299 26.63 -16.29 -15.09
N ILE A 300 26.56 -15.23 -15.91
CA ILE A 300 26.42 -13.84 -15.44
C ILE A 300 25.07 -13.63 -14.75
N LEU A 301 23.98 -14.09 -15.36
CA LEU A 301 22.63 -13.97 -14.79
C LEU A 301 22.49 -14.74 -13.47
N ARG A 302 23.06 -15.95 -13.36
CA ARG A 302 23.14 -16.69 -12.09
C ARG A 302 23.91 -15.93 -11.02
N THR A 303 24.98 -15.22 -11.41
CA THR A 303 25.75 -14.41 -10.46
C THR A 303 24.96 -13.18 -10.00
N LEU A 304 24.19 -12.54 -10.88
CA LEU A 304 23.27 -11.46 -10.50
C LEU A 304 22.19 -11.98 -9.55
N GLN A 305 21.57 -13.12 -9.85
CA GLN A 305 20.60 -13.75 -8.96
C GLN A 305 21.19 -14.02 -7.57
N MET A 306 22.41 -14.58 -7.52
CA MET A 306 23.12 -14.79 -6.26
C MET A 306 23.36 -13.49 -5.48
N ALA A 307 23.62 -12.37 -6.17
CA ALA A 307 23.75 -11.07 -5.51
C ALA A 307 22.40 -10.61 -4.92
N GLN A 308 21.31 -10.82 -5.66
CA GLN A 308 19.95 -10.53 -5.20
C GLN A 308 19.57 -11.35 -3.96
N ASP A 309 19.87 -12.65 -3.97
CA ASP A 309 19.61 -13.56 -2.84
C ASP A 309 20.41 -13.15 -1.58
N LEU A 310 21.54 -12.46 -1.76
CA LEU A 310 22.36 -11.89 -0.68
C LEU A 310 21.98 -10.45 -0.32
N GLY A 311 20.86 -9.94 -0.83
CA GLY A 311 20.30 -8.63 -0.48
C GLY A 311 20.80 -7.45 -1.32
N ALA A 312 21.37 -7.68 -2.52
CA ALA A 312 21.71 -6.61 -3.45
C ALA A 312 20.51 -6.19 -4.31
N GLU A 313 20.37 -4.89 -4.58
CA GLU A 313 19.53 -4.44 -5.69
C GLU A 313 20.25 -4.70 -7.02
N THR A 314 19.60 -5.40 -7.97
CA THR A 314 20.27 -5.82 -9.20
C THR A 314 19.73 -5.10 -10.43
N ALA A 315 20.63 -4.68 -11.34
CA ALA A 315 20.23 -4.06 -12.59
C ALA A 315 21.07 -4.54 -13.79
N THR A 316 20.41 -4.66 -14.95
CA THR A 316 21.10 -4.88 -16.24
C THR A 316 21.06 -3.57 -17.04
N LEU A 317 22.21 -2.93 -17.19
CA LEU A 317 22.35 -1.69 -17.95
C LEU A 317 22.67 -2.01 -19.41
N SER A 318 22.21 -1.19 -20.36
CA SER A 318 22.53 -1.37 -21.78
C SER A 318 23.14 -0.10 -22.33
N ASP A 319 24.45 -0.14 -22.61
CA ASP A 319 25.20 1.02 -23.08
C ASP A 319 26.38 0.58 -23.97
N PRO A 320 26.72 1.32 -25.04
CA PRO A 320 27.95 1.10 -25.79
C PRO A 320 29.23 1.18 -24.95
N HIS A 321 29.26 2.03 -23.91
CA HIS A 321 30.42 2.29 -23.08
C HIS A 321 30.21 1.81 -21.63
N GLU A 322 30.92 0.74 -21.25
CA GLU A 322 30.79 0.10 -19.92
C GLU A 322 31.05 1.07 -18.76
N ALA A 323 32.07 1.92 -18.87
CA ALA A 323 32.49 2.82 -17.79
C ALA A 323 31.48 3.96 -17.55
N ASP A 324 31.00 4.59 -18.63
CA ASP A 324 30.05 5.70 -18.54
C ASP A 324 28.71 5.23 -17.94
N ALA A 325 28.27 4.03 -18.31
CA ALA A 325 27.05 3.44 -17.76
C ALA A 325 27.15 3.18 -16.25
N VAL A 326 28.30 2.64 -15.80
CA VAL A 326 28.55 2.40 -14.37
C VAL A 326 28.63 3.71 -13.59
N LEU A 327 29.33 4.71 -14.11
CA LEU A 327 29.45 6.02 -13.44
C LEU A 327 28.12 6.76 -13.37
N ARG A 328 27.34 6.75 -14.46
CA ARG A 328 25.99 7.32 -14.47
C ARG A 328 25.10 6.63 -13.45
N TYR A 329 25.09 5.29 -13.43
CA TYR A 329 24.27 4.54 -12.47
C TYR A 329 24.70 4.81 -11.03
N ALA A 330 26.02 4.85 -10.76
CA ALA A 330 26.56 5.18 -9.45
C ALA A 330 26.10 6.57 -8.97
N ARG A 331 26.11 7.58 -9.86
CA ARG A 331 25.68 8.95 -9.53
C ARG A 331 24.17 9.05 -9.36
N GLU A 332 23.39 8.39 -10.22
CA GLU A 332 21.91 8.35 -10.12
C GLU A 332 21.44 7.71 -8.80
N HIS A 333 22.13 6.69 -8.32
CA HIS A 333 21.75 5.95 -7.10
C HIS A 333 22.61 6.31 -5.88
N ASN A 334 23.42 7.38 -5.96
CA ASN A 334 24.31 7.86 -4.88
C ASN A 334 25.25 6.78 -4.30
N LEU A 335 25.81 5.92 -5.15
CA LEU A 335 26.70 4.83 -4.76
C LEU A 335 28.16 5.32 -4.76
N GLY A 336 28.67 5.65 -3.58
CA GLY A 336 29.99 6.27 -3.39
C GLY A 336 31.18 5.32 -3.61
N LYS A 337 30.99 4.00 -3.54
CA LYS A 337 32.08 3.01 -3.72
C LYS A 337 31.77 2.03 -4.85
N ILE A 338 32.68 1.89 -5.81
CA ILE A 338 32.56 0.92 -6.91
C ILE A 338 33.47 -0.27 -6.67
N ILE A 339 32.92 -1.49 -6.63
CA ILE A 339 33.64 -2.75 -6.49
C ILE A 339 33.75 -3.45 -7.84
N ILE A 340 34.99 -3.74 -8.26
CA ILE A 340 35.28 -4.47 -9.51
C ILE A 340 36.27 -5.61 -9.28
N GLY A 341 36.16 -6.67 -10.08
CA GLY A 341 37.13 -7.76 -10.11
C GLY A 341 38.42 -7.37 -10.86
N ARG A 342 39.58 -7.77 -10.33
CA ARG A 342 40.89 -7.57 -10.97
C ARG A 342 40.96 -8.32 -12.30
N ARG A 343 41.12 -7.60 -13.42
CA ARG A 343 41.29 -8.18 -14.77
C ARG A 343 42.79 -8.41 -15.06
N PRO A 344 43.20 -9.55 -15.65
CA PRO A 344 44.61 -9.78 -16.02
C PRO A 344 45.03 -8.83 -17.15
N VAL A 345 46.15 -8.12 -16.96
CA VAL A 345 46.70 -7.19 -17.95
C VAL A 345 47.36 -7.98 -19.07
N ARG A 346 46.82 -7.91 -20.29
CA ARG A 346 47.51 -8.44 -21.48
C ARG A 346 48.58 -7.42 -21.89
N ARG A 347 49.86 -7.82 -21.89
CA ARG A 347 51.06 -6.95 -22.02
C ARG A 347 51.02 -5.88 -23.11
N TRP A 348 50.20 -6.00 -24.15
CA TRP A 348 50.13 -5.07 -25.29
C TRP A 348 48.81 -4.28 -25.42
N LYS A 349 47.88 -4.36 -24.46
CA LYS A 349 46.67 -3.52 -24.43
C LYS A 349 46.52 -2.83 -23.08
N HIS A 350 46.86 -1.54 -23.06
CA HIS A 350 46.89 -0.69 -21.85
C HIS A 350 45.54 -0.12 -21.39
N ASP A 351 44.41 -0.55 -21.96
CA ASP A 351 43.08 -0.05 -21.60
C ASP A 351 42.41 -0.88 -20.50
N GLY A 352 42.82 -0.66 -19.24
CA GLY A 352 42.16 -1.28 -18.08
C GLY A 352 40.87 -0.53 -17.72
N PHE A 353 39.72 -1.19 -17.76
CA PHE A 353 38.41 -0.67 -17.32
C PHE A 353 38.47 0.10 -15.98
N ALA A 354 39.24 -0.43 -15.01
CA ALA A 354 39.52 0.23 -13.73
C ALA A 354 40.17 1.62 -13.87
N ARG A 355 41.13 1.77 -14.79
CA ARG A 355 41.82 3.04 -15.05
C ARG A 355 40.87 4.08 -15.64
N ARG A 356 39.97 3.66 -16.53
CA ARG A 356 38.95 4.56 -17.12
C ARG A 356 37.93 5.01 -16.08
N LEU A 357 37.46 4.11 -15.22
CA LEU A 357 36.60 4.47 -14.08
C LEU A 357 37.29 5.49 -13.17
N GLY A 358 38.56 5.28 -12.81
CA GLY A 358 39.31 6.22 -11.98
C GLY A 358 39.62 7.57 -12.65
N GLN A 359 39.69 7.62 -13.98
CA GLN A 359 39.89 8.88 -14.72
C GLN A 359 38.59 9.68 -14.89
N LEU A 360 37.47 9.01 -15.11
CA LEU A 360 36.17 9.64 -15.41
C LEU A 360 35.30 9.88 -14.16
N GLY A 361 35.64 9.22 -13.03
CA GLY A 361 34.96 9.36 -11.75
C GLY A 361 35.95 9.59 -10.60
N PRO A 362 36.67 10.73 -10.56
CA PRO A 362 37.57 11.06 -9.45
C PRO A 362 36.81 11.29 -8.13
N ASP A 363 35.49 11.46 -8.20
CA ASP A 363 34.55 11.64 -7.10
C ASP A 363 34.12 10.32 -6.41
N LEU A 364 34.54 9.15 -6.92
CA LEU A 364 34.08 7.84 -6.44
C LEU A 364 35.26 6.96 -5.99
N ASP A 365 35.05 6.19 -4.91
CA ASP A 365 36.05 5.23 -4.42
C ASP A 365 36.03 3.96 -5.28
N LEU A 366 37.20 3.51 -5.76
CA LEU A 366 37.33 2.29 -6.55
C LEU A 366 38.01 1.17 -5.75
N VAL A 367 37.27 0.08 -5.48
CA VAL A 367 37.76 -1.11 -4.78
C VAL A 367 37.97 -2.26 -5.76
N ILE A 368 39.22 -2.73 -5.88
CA ILE A 368 39.60 -3.80 -6.81
C ILE A 368 39.85 -5.10 -6.05
N VAL A 369 38.99 -6.11 -6.25
CA VAL A 369 39.06 -7.41 -5.57
C VAL A 369 39.80 -8.44 -6.42
N ALA A 370 40.72 -9.18 -5.81
CA ALA A 370 41.40 -10.30 -6.46
C ALA A 370 40.47 -11.53 -6.59
N LEU A 371 40.38 -12.08 -7.80
CA LEU A 371 39.64 -13.31 -8.10
C LEU A 371 40.59 -14.51 -7.91
N ASP A 372 40.13 -15.61 -7.32
CA ASP A 372 40.96 -16.82 -7.17
C ASP A 372 41.08 -17.58 -8.50
N GLU A 373 42.32 -18.05 -8.71
CA GLU A 373 42.88 -18.91 -9.76
C GLU A 373 43.29 -18.32 -11.14
N PRO A 374 44.50 -18.71 -11.61
CA PRO A 374 44.99 -18.46 -12.97
C PRO A 374 44.36 -19.42 -13.98
N LEU A 375 44.16 -18.94 -15.21
CA LEU A 375 43.68 -19.73 -16.35
C LEU A 375 44.48 -21.04 -16.51
N PRO A 376 43.85 -22.22 -16.62
CA PRO A 376 44.45 -23.31 -17.37
C PRO A 376 44.53 -22.84 -18.83
N ALA A 377 45.73 -22.88 -19.41
CA ALA A 377 46.03 -22.46 -20.78
C ALA A 377 45.39 -23.37 -21.87
N SER A 378 44.40 -24.20 -21.54
CA SER A 378 43.78 -25.15 -22.48
C SER A 378 42.28 -25.24 -22.25
N ALA A 379 41.56 -24.24 -22.75
CA ALA A 379 40.17 -24.42 -23.17
C ALA A 379 40.02 -23.69 -24.51
N SER A 380 40.59 -24.31 -25.54
CA SER A 380 40.26 -24.04 -26.92
C SER A 380 38.74 -23.93 -27.06
N THR A 381 38.29 -22.76 -27.47
CA THR A 381 37.15 -22.54 -28.36
C THR A 381 36.35 -23.80 -28.71
N ALA A 382 35.41 -24.19 -27.84
CA ALA A 382 34.22 -24.91 -28.29
C ALA A 382 33.32 -23.88 -29.00
N SER A 383 33.75 -23.49 -30.20
CA SER A 383 32.89 -22.84 -31.16
C SER A 383 31.80 -23.85 -31.53
N VAL A 384 30.59 -23.62 -31.03
CA VAL A 384 29.39 -24.25 -31.59
C VAL A 384 29.41 -23.95 -33.09
N SER A 385 29.58 -25.02 -33.87
CA SER A 385 29.63 -25.03 -35.31
C SER A 385 28.30 -24.53 -35.87
N ARG A 386 28.20 -23.22 -36.11
CA ARG A 386 27.23 -22.69 -37.07
C ARG A 386 27.78 -22.99 -38.46
N LEU A 387 26.97 -23.64 -39.31
CA LEU A 387 27.29 -23.95 -40.70
C LEU A 387 27.93 -22.73 -41.40
N PRO A 388 29.09 -22.86 -42.06
CA PRO A 388 29.82 -21.72 -42.63
C PRO A 388 29.04 -20.95 -43.70
N GLY A 389 28.03 -21.54 -44.35
CA GLY A 389 27.37 -20.98 -45.52
C GLY A 389 26.46 -19.76 -45.30
N GLU A 390 25.85 -19.58 -44.12
CA GLU A 390 24.86 -18.51 -43.92
C GLU A 390 25.46 -17.13 -43.58
N LYS A 391 26.68 -17.08 -43.05
CA LYS A 391 27.36 -15.80 -42.72
C LYS A 391 27.87 -15.06 -43.96
N TRP A 392 28.23 -15.78 -45.02
CA TRP A 392 28.93 -15.22 -46.18
C TRP A 392 28.00 -14.83 -47.33
N ARG A 393 26.77 -15.35 -47.38
CA ARG A 393 25.76 -14.99 -48.40
C ARG A 393 25.50 -13.47 -48.52
N PRO A 394 25.23 -12.72 -47.44
CA PRO A 394 25.03 -11.27 -47.55
C PRO A 394 26.32 -10.51 -47.91
N GLN A 395 27.50 -11.05 -47.56
CA GLN A 395 28.80 -10.44 -47.84
C GLN A 395 29.21 -10.64 -49.31
N LEU A 396 28.94 -11.82 -49.87
CA LEU A 396 29.14 -12.14 -51.29
C LEU A 396 28.23 -11.32 -52.20
N LYS A 397 26.95 -11.15 -51.84
CA LYS A 397 26.04 -10.25 -52.56
C LYS A 397 26.53 -8.80 -52.56
N GLY A 398 27.03 -8.32 -51.42
CA GLY A 398 27.61 -6.98 -51.30
C GLY A 398 28.89 -6.81 -52.14
N GLY A 399 29.76 -7.83 -52.17
CA GLY A 399 30.97 -7.83 -53.01
C GLY A 399 30.66 -7.84 -54.51
N ALA A 400 29.66 -8.62 -54.95
CA ALA A 400 29.21 -8.62 -56.34
C ALA A 400 28.59 -7.28 -56.75
N ALA A 401 27.80 -6.66 -55.87
CA ALA A 401 27.23 -5.33 -56.12
C ALA A 401 28.32 -4.25 -56.20
N ALA A 402 29.37 -4.33 -55.38
CA ALA A 402 30.52 -3.44 -55.44
C ALA A 402 31.26 -3.53 -56.79
N LEU A 403 31.49 -4.76 -57.28
CA LEU A 403 32.11 -5.01 -58.58
C LEU A 403 31.27 -4.46 -59.74
N LEU A 404 29.96 -4.70 -59.72
CA LEU A 404 29.04 -4.24 -60.76
C LEU A 404 28.98 -2.71 -60.81
N LEU A 405 28.86 -2.06 -59.64
CA LEU A 405 28.81 -0.60 -59.56
C LEU A 405 30.14 0.04 -60.00
N CYS A 406 31.28 -0.57 -59.61
CA CYS A 406 32.61 -0.15 -60.07
C CYS A 406 32.73 -0.24 -61.60
N ALA A 407 32.30 -1.35 -62.21
CA ALA A 407 32.33 -1.53 -63.65
C ALA A 407 31.44 -0.50 -64.37
N LEU A 408 30.26 -0.21 -63.85
CA LEU A 408 29.31 0.76 -64.41
C LEU A 408 29.87 2.18 -64.37
N VAL A 409 30.44 2.60 -63.23
CA VAL A 409 31.09 3.92 -63.08
C VAL A 409 32.28 4.07 -64.01
N THR A 410 33.09 3.01 -64.15
CA THR A 410 34.26 3.01 -65.04
C THR A 410 33.84 3.12 -66.51
N LEU A 411 32.80 2.38 -66.92
CA LEU A 411 32.27 2.43 -68.28
C LEU A 411 31.63 3.80 -68.59
N ALA A 412 30.82 4.32 -67.68
CA ALA A 412 30.20 5.63 -67.81
C ALA A 412 31.24 6.77 -67.86
N GLY A 413 32.29 6.70 -67.04
CA GLY A 413 33.40 7.66 -67.09
C GLY A 413 34.12 7.66 -68.44
N ARG A 414 34.30 6.49 -69.05
CA ARG A 414 34.98 6.35 -70.33
C ARG A 414 34.13 6.77 -71.54
N TRP A 415 32.81 6.58 -71.47
CA TRP A 415 31.90 6.85 -72.59
C TRP A 415 31.23 8.22 -72.54
N LEU A 416 30.85 8.67 -71.33
CA LEU A 416 30.00 9.84 -71.12
C LEU A 416 30.79 11.10 -70.75
N LEU A 417 32.03 10.95 -70.25
CA LEU A 417 32.84 12.06 -69.70
C LEU A 417 34.26 12.16 -70.32
N PRO A 418 34.45 12.08 -71.65
CA PRO A 418 35.79 12.10 -72.27
C PRO A 418 36.54 13.45 -72.18
N GLY A 419 35.97 14.49 -71.56
CA GLY A 419 36.58 15.81 -71.36
C GLY A 419 36.61 16.31 -69.92
N VAL A 420 36.32 15.43 -68.95
CA VAL A 420 36.27 15.80 -67.53
C VAL A 420 37.61 15.49 -66.85
N ASP A 421 38.11 16.45 -66.07
CA ASP A 421 39.34 16.29 -65.30
C ASP A 421 39.30 15.06 -64.40
N SER A 422 40.45 14.40 -64.28
CA SER A 422 40.64 13.18 -63.46
C SER A 422 40.19 13.38 -62.00
N VAL A 423 40.29 14.61 -61.47
CA VAL A 423 39.85 14.98 -60.12
C VAL A 423 38.33 14.84 -59.93
N ASN A 424 37.52 15.23 -60.92
CA ASN A 424 36.06 15.15 -60.83
C ASN A 424 35.57 13.70 -60.94
N LEU A 425 36.31 12.85 -61.66
CA LEU A 425 36.04 11.41 -61.77
C LEU A 425 36.20 10.70 -60.42
N VAL A 426 37.18 11.10 -59.59
CA VAL A 426 37.36 10.58 -58.23
C VAL A 426 36.10 10.81 -57.37
N MET A 427 35.43 11.95 -57.51
CA MET A 427 34.18 12.22 -56.78
C MET A 427 33.05 11.25 -57.15
N VAL A 428 32.96 10.83 -58.41
CA VAL A 428 31.97 9.84 -58.87
C VAL A 428 32.27 8.45 -58.28
N TYR A 429 33.54 8.06 -58.23
CA TYR A 429 33.96 6.82 -57.57
C TYR A 429 33.71 6.85 -56.06
N LEU A 430 33.90 7.99 -55.40
CA LEU A 430 33.55 8.19 -54.00
C LEU A 430 32.04 8.04 -53.77
N LEU A 431 31.21 8.65 -54.63
CA LEU A 431 29.75 8.51 -54.56
C LEU A 431 29.31 7.04 -54.66
N ALA A 432 29.95 6.27 -55.54
CA ALA A 432 29.70 4.84 -55.68
C ALA A 432 30.04 4.06 -54.41
N VAL A 433 31.17 4.37 -53.75
CA VAL A 433 31.55 3.78 -52.45
C VAL A 433 30.51 4.11 -51.38
N VAL A 434 29.97 5.33 -51.36
CA VAL A 434 28.92 5.75 -50.43
C VAL A 434 27.64 4.92 -50.65
N VAL A 435 27.21 4.73 -51.90
CA VAL A 435 26.03 3.91 -52.23
C VAL A 435 26.22 2.46 -51.78
N VAL A 436 27.40 1.86 -52.02
CA VAL A 436 27.70 0.49 -51.54
C VAL A 436 27.71 0.41 -50.02
N ALA A 437 28.25 1.43 -49.33
CA ALA A 437 28.22 1.51 -47.88
C ALA A 437 26.78 1.55 -47.34
N LEU A 438 25.94 2.43 -47.90
CA LEU A 438 24.51 2.58 -47.56
C LEU A 438 23.73 1.28 -47.79
N CYS A 439 23.98 0.57 -48.89
CA CYS A 439 23.23 -0.63 -49.26
C CYS A 439 23.75 -1.91 -48.59
N TYR A 440 25.07 -2.09 -48.40
CA TYR A 440 25.68 -3.38 -48.02
C TYR A 440 26.62 -3.33 -46.80
N GLY A 441 26.92 -2.15 -46.25
CA GLY A 441 27.68 -1.98 -45.00
C GLY A 441 29.20 -1.96 -45.16
N ARG A 442 29.92 -2.08 -44.03
CA ARG A 442 31.36 -1.77 -43.92
C ARG A 442 32.27 -2.60 -44.83
N TRP A 443 32.15 -3.93 -44.79
CA TRP A 443 33.06 -4.82 -45.52
C TRP A 443 32.93 -4.68 -47.05
N PRO A 444 31.71 -4.65 -47.63
CA PRO A 444 31.52 -4.35 -49.05
C PRO A 444 31.99 -2.95 -49.47
N SER A 445 31.87 -1.94 -48.60
CA SER A 445 32.37 -0.58 -48.88
C SER A 445 33.91 -0.52 -48.96
N VAL A 446 34.61 -1.22 -48.06
CA VAL A 446 36.09 -1.31 -48.13
C VAL A 446 36.53 -2.02 -49.41
N VAL A 447 35.86 -3.13 -49.77
CA VAL A 447 36.13 -3.85 -51.02
C VAL A 447 35.83 -2.97 -52.25
N ALA A 448 34.71 -2.24 -52.25
CA ALA A 448 34.38 -1.29 -53.30
C ALA A 448 35.42 -0.18 -53.44
N THR A 449 35.95 0.32 -52.32
CA THR A 449 36.96 1.39 -52.33
C THR A 449 38.27 0.89 -52.94
N VAL A 450 38.72 -0.30 -52.58
CA VAL A 450 39.93 -0.91 -53.16
C VAL A 450 39.74 -1.18 -54.66
N LEU A 451 38.59 -1.73 -55.06
CA LEU A 451 38.27 -1.97 -56.47
C LEU A 451 38.21 -0.67 -57.28
N ASN A 452 37.62 0.39 -56.71
CA ASN A 452 37.53 1.70 -57.34
C ASN A 452 38.91 2.36 -57.46
N ILE A 453 39.80 2.22 -56.47
CA ILE A 453 41.20 2.69 -56.55
C ILE A 453 41.91 2.00 -57.72
N VAL A 454 41.83 0.67 -57.79
CA VAL A 454 42.48 -0.13 -58.84
C VAL A 454 41.91 0.17 -60.22
N ALA A 455 40.59 0.32 -60.34
CA ALA A 455 39.95 0.69 -61.60
C ALA A 455 40.33 2.11 -62.05
N PHE A 456 40.39 3.07 -61.13
CA PHE A 456 40.80 4.43 -61.46
C PHE A 456 42.25 4.49 -61.95
N ASP A 457 43.17 3.81 -61.26
CA ASP A 457 44.60 3.74 -61.62
C ASP A 457 44.79 3.11 -63.01
N LEU A 458 44.11 2.01 -63.30
CA LEU A 458 44.25 1.30 -64.58
C LEU A 458 43.70 2.06 -65.79
N PHE A 459 42.59 2.79 -65.64
CA PHE A 459 41.85 3.35 -66.77
C PHE A 459 42.02 4.86 -66.98
N PHE A 460 42.38 5.63 -65.94
CA PHE A 460 42.37 7.10 -65.99
C PHE A 460 43.70 7.77 -65.60
N VAL A 461 44.63 7.05 -64.95
CA VAL A 461 45.98 7.57 -64.68
C VAL A 461 46.89 7.24 -65.87
N THR A 462 47.68 8.21 -66.33
CA THR A 462 48.60 8.02 -67.46
C THR A 462 49.97 7.53 -66.97
N PRO A 463 50.59 6.50 -67.59
CA PRO A 463 50.15 5.72 -68.74
C PRO A 463 49.06 4.69 -68.42
N THR A 464 47.95 4.74 -69.18
CA THR A 464 46.79 3.86 -68.99
C THR A 464 47.12 2.40 -69.31
N GLY A 465 46.62 1.46 -68.52
CA GLY A 465 46.86 0.01 -68.70
C GLY A 465 48.06 -0.54 -67.94
N THR A 466 48.72 0.27 -67.10
CA THR A 466 49.79 -0.17 -66.19
C THR A 466 49.50 0.29 -64.76
N ILE A 467 49.82 -0.53 -63.76
CA ILE A 467 49.77 -0.13 -62.34
C ILE A 467 51.10 0.58 -62.04
N ALA A 468 51.17 1.88 -62.35
CA ALA A 468 52.39 2.68 -62.25
C ALA A 468 52.20 3.79 -61.19
N VAL A 469 52.26 3.42 -59.91
CA VAL A 469 52.19 4.35 -58.76
C VAL A 469 53.48 5.17 -58.67
N SER A 470 53.65 6.13 -59.58
CA SER A 470 54.89 6.91 -59.72
C SER A 470 54.69 8.41 -59.43
N ASP A 471 53.44 8.87 -59.31
CA ASP A 471 53.12 10.25 -58.97
C ASP A 471 52.53 10.36 -57.55
N VAL A 472 53.21 11.13 -56.71
CA VAL A 472 52.88 11.37 -55.30
C VAL A 472 51.48 12.01 -55.16
N GLN A 473 51.02 12.73 -56.18
CA GLN A 473 49.71 13.39 -56.19
C GLN A 473 48.52 12.40 -56.11
N TYR A 474 48.62 11.23 -56.76
CA TYR A 474 47.56 10.22 -56.72
C TYR A 474 47.59 9.39 -55.43
N LEU A 475 48.75 9.24 -54.81
CA LEU A 475 48.92 8.50 -53.55
C LEU A 475 48.14 9.17 -52.40
N VAL A 476 48.14 10.51 -52.36
CA VAL A 476 47.30 11.30 -51.44
C VAL A 476 45.82 11.08 -51.72
N THR A 477 45.41 11.10 -52.98
CA THR A 477 44.01 10.90 -53.41
C THR A 477 43.50 9.50 -53.04
N PHE A 478 44.30 8.45 -53.22
CA PHE A 478 43.96 7.09 -52.80
C PHE A 478 43.86 6.96 -51.27
N GLY A 479 44.75 7.61 -50.54
CA GLY A 479 44.69 7.67 -49.08
C GLY A 479 43.41 8.33 -48.56
N VAL A 480 43.04 9.48 -49.14
CA VAL A 480 41.78 10.18 -48.81
C VAL A 480 40.57 9.33 -49.20
N MET A 481 40.57 8.71 -50.38
CA MET A 481 39.46 7.87 -50.83
C MET A 481 39.27 6.64 -49.93
N LEU A 482 40.35 6.00 -49.51
CA LEU A 482 40.33 4.90 -48.54
C LEU A 482 39.81 5.37 -47.17
N ALA A 483 40.27 6.51 -46.68
CA ALA A 483 39.82 7.08 -45.41
C ALA A 483 38.31 7.40 -45.44
N VAL A 484 37.82 8.05 -46.50
CA VAL A 484 36.39 8.36 -46.68
C VAL A 484 35.57 7.07 -46.76
N GLY A 485 36.00 6.07 -47.53
CA GLY A 485 35.33 4.77 -47.62
C GLY A 485 35.22 4.06 -46.27
N VAL A 486 36.28 4.08 -45.46
CA VAL A 486 36.29 3.50 -44.11
C VAL A 486 35.39 4.28 -43.14
N ILE A 487 35.43 5.62 -43.18
CA ILE A 487 34.61 6.49 -42.33
C ILE A 487 33.12 6.29 -42.63
N VAL A 488 32.73 6.38 -43.91
CA VAL A 488 31.34 6.19 -44.36
C VAL A 488 30.88 4.76 -44.08
N GLY A 489 31.74 3.76 -44.31
CA GLY A 489 31.46 2.37 -43.99
C GLY A 489 31.24 2.12 -42.50
N ASN A 490 31.95 2.82 -41.62
CA ASN A 490 31.81 2.71 -40.17
C ASN A 490 30.55 3.42 -39.65
N LEU A 491 30.29 4.65 -40.10
CA LEU A 491 29.09 5.42 -39.76
C LEU A 491 27.82 4.67 -40.18
N THR A 492 27.80 4.15 -41.40
CA THR A 492 26.64 3.40 -41.92
C THR A 492 26.40 2.10 -41.18
N ALA A 493 27.46 1.38 -40.80
CA ALA A 493 27.35 0.17 -39.98
C ALA A 493 26.78 0.49 -38.58
N GLY A 494 27.16 1.63 -38.00
CA GLY A 494 26.61 2.15 -36.76
C GLY A 494 25.11 2.44 -36.85
N VAL A 495 24.70 3.25 -37.84
CA VAL A 495 23.29 3.63 -38.06
C VAL A 495 22.41 2.39 -38.30
N ARG A 496 22.88 1.43 -39.10
CA ARG A 496 22.12 0.19 -39.36
C ARG A 496 22.03 -0.73 -38.15
N TYR A 497 23.08 -0.78 -37.34
CA TYR A 497 23.03 -1.52 -36.08
C TYR A 497 22.01 -0.91 -35.14
N GLN A 498 22.01 0.43 -34.98
CA GLN A 498 21.02 1.15 -34.19
C GLN A 498 19.59 0.95 -34.72
N ALA A 499 19.36 1.08 -36.03
CA ALA A 499 18.05 0.86 -36.64
C ALA A 499 17.52 -0.57 -36.43
N ARG A 500 18.40 -1.58 -36.51
CA ARG A 500 18.03 -2.97 -36.24
C ARG A 500 17.66 -3.17 -34.76
N VAL A 501 18.46 -2.62 -33.84
CA VAL A 501 18.17 -2.69 -32.40
C VAL A 501 16.86 -1.97 -32.07
N ALA A 502 16.59 -0.81 -32.69
CA ALA A 502 15.35 -0.06 -32.53
C ALA A 502 14.13 -0.88 -32.99
N ARG A 503 14.18 -1.53 -34.15
CA ARG A 503 13.08 -2.40 -34.65
C ARG A 503 12.79 -3.58 -33.72
N TYR A 504 13.82 -4.22 -33.16
CA TYR A 504 13.62 -5.30 -32.18
C TYR A 504 12.98 -4.79 -30.88
N ARG A 505 13.31 -3.57 -30.45
CA ARG A 505 12.66 -2.93 -29.29
C ARG A 505 11.19 -2.62 -29.58
N GLU A 506 10.90 -2.05 -30.75
CA GLU A 506 9.54 -1.73 -31.19
C GLU A 506 8.63 -2.96 -31.25
N GLN A 507 9.10 -4.05 -31.87
CA GLN A 507 8.35 -5.31 -31.92
C GLN A 507 8.02 -5.84 -30.52
N ARG A 508 8.98 -5.79 -29.59
CA ARG A 508 8.77 -6.23 -28.20
C ARG A 508 7.68 -5.42 -27.50
N VAL A 509 7.77 -4.09 -27.58
CA VAL A 509 6.76 -3.20 -26.97
C VAL A 509 5.39 -3.45 -27.58
N ARG A 510 5.32 -3.71 -28.90
CA ARG A 510 4.07 -4.02 -29.58
C ARG A 510 3.42 -5.30 -29.06
N HIS A 511 4.19 -6.39 -28.89
CA HIS A 511 3.67 -7.65 -28.36
C HIS A 511 3.18 -7.51 -26.91
N LEU A 512 3.92 -6.79 -26.05
CA LEU A 512 3.51 -6.51 -24.68
C LEU A 512 2.22 -5.69 -24.63
N TYR A 513 2.12 -4.65 -25.45
CA TYR A 513 0.96 -3.78 -25.52
C TYR A 513 -0.30 -4.52 -25.98
N GLU A 514 -0.22 -5.32 -27.05
CA GLU A 514 -1.38 -6.09 -27.53
C GLU A 514 -1.85 -7.11 -26.49
N MET A 515 -0.93 -7.78 -25.78
CA MET A 515 -1.29 -8.69 -24.70
C MET A 515 -1.98 -7.96 -23.56
N ALA A 516 -1.39 -6.87 -23.06
CA ALA A 516 -1.95 -6.08 -21.96
C ALA A 516 -3.34 -5.53 -22.32
N LYS A 517 -3.50 -4.99 -23.53
CA LYS A 517 -4.78 -4.50 -24.05
C LYS A 517 -5.83 -5.60 -24.09
N THR A 518 -5.45 -6.80 -24.53
CA THR A 518 -6.37 -7.92 -24.66
C THR A 518 -6.81 -8.45 -23.29
N LEU A 519 -5.87 -8.62 -22.36
CA LEU A 519 -6.15 -9.03 -20.98
C LEU A 519 -6.95 -7.97 -20.21
N SER A 520 -6.80 -6.68 -20.52
CA SER A 520 -7.59 -5.60 -19.90
C SER A 520 -9.07 -5.64 -20.28
N ARG A 521 -9.40 -6.19 -21.45
CA ARG A 521 -10.78 -6.29 -21.97
C ARG A 521 -11.49 -7.59 -21.58
N ALA A 522 -10.77 -8.56 -21.03
CA ALA A 522 -11.35 -9.82 -20.59
C ALA A 522 -12.26 -9.60 -19.36
N LEU A 523 -13.48 -10.14 -19.42
CA LEU A 523 -14.49 -10.05 -18.37
C LEU A 523 -14.67 -11.38 -17.63
N SER A 524 -14.29 -12.49 -18.25
CA SER A 524 -14.36 -13.83 -17.67
C SER A 524 -13.03 -14.58 -17.74
N GLN A 525 -12.87 -15.59 -16.88
CA GLN A 525 -11.74 -16.52 -16.92
C GLN A 525 -11.68 -17.27 -18.27
N GLN A 526 -12.83 -17.53 -18.89
CA GLN A 526 -12.93 -18.15 -20.22
C GLN A 526 -12.38 -17.24 -21.33
N ASP A 527 -12.64 -15.92 -21.26
CA ASP A 527 -12.13 -14.96 -22.24
C ASP A 527 -10.59 -14.94 -22.23
N ILE A 528 -10.01 -14.98 -21.03
CA ILE A 528 -8.55 -15.07 -20.83
C ILE A 528 -8.03 -16.36 -21.48
N ALA A 529 -8.61 -17.50 -21.13
CA ALA A 529 -8.16 -18.80 -21.62
C ALA A 529 -8.28 -18.97 -23.15
N GLN A 530 -9.29 -18.38 -23.79
CA GLN A 530 -9.44 -18.43 -25.24
C GLN A 530 -8.45 -17.53 -25.99
N THR A 531 -7.99 -16.46 -25.34
CA THR A 531 -7.18 -15.43 -25.99
C THR A 531 -5.68 -15.58 -25.77
N LEU A 532 -5.27 -16.19 -24.65
CA LEU A 532 -3.87 -16.50 -24.34
C LEU A 532 -3.17 -17.28 -25.47
N PRO A 533 -3.70 -18.43 -25.95
CA PRO A 533 -3.00 -19.25 -26.93
C PRO A 533 -2.67 -18.49 -28.21
N ARG A 534 -3.61 -17.71 -28.74
CA ARG A 534 -3.39 -16.94 -29.98
C ARG A 534 -2.23 -15.94 -29.84
N SER A 535 -2.05 -15.37 -28.66
CA SER A 535 -1.06 -14.31 -28.41
C SER A 535 0.30 -14.89 -27.99
N LEU A 536 0.30 -15.94 -27.16
CA LEU A 536 1.52 -16.62 -26.69
C LEU A 536 2.14 -17.51 -27.77
N ASP A 537 1.33 -18.25 -28.55
CA ASP A 537 1.83 -19.11 -29.63
C ASP A 537 2.59 -18.28 -30.69
N ALA A 538 2.04 -17.11 -31.06
CA ALA A 538 2.65 -16.23 -32.05
C ALA A 538 3.92 -15.54 -31.55
N THR A 539 4.01 -15.23 -30.25
CA THR A 539 5.11 -14.44 -29.68
C THR A 539 6.25 -15.32 -29.18
N LEU A 540 5.92 -16.44 -28.53
CA LEU A 540 6.88 -17.33 -27.86
C LEU A 540 7.20 -18.59 -28.67
N GLN A 541 6.46 -18.88 -29.75
CA GLN A 541 6.53 -20.15 -30.47
C GLN A 541 6.40 -21.35 -29.51
N ALA A 542 5.46 -21.24 -28.57
CA ALA A 542 5.16 -22.26 -27.58
C ALA A 542 3.65 -22.39 -27.47
N ARG A 543 3.13 -23.63 -27.39
CA ARG A 543 1.71 -23.86 -27.11
C ARG A 543 1.44 -23.56 -25.65
N SER A 544 0.38 -22.81 -25.36
CA SER A 544 0.03 -22.44 -23.98
C SER A 544 -1.32 -22.99 -23.54
N GLU A 545 -1.43 -23.37 -22.27
CA GLU A 545 -2.66 -23.78 -21.62
C GLU A 545 -2.78 -23.19 -20.20
N LEU A 546 -4.02 -22.87 -19.78
CA LEU A 546 -4.32 -22.29 -18.48
C LEU A 546 -5.04 -23.30 -17.59
N LEU A 547 -4.47 -23.55 -16.40
CA LEU A 547 -5.07 -24.39 -15.36
C LEU A 547 -5.56 -23.50 -14.22
N LEU A 548 -6.85 -23.57 -13.88
CA LEU A 548 -7.45 -22.87 -12.74
C LEU A 548 -8.06 -23.87 -11.76
N PRO A 549 -8.07 -23.57 -10.45
CA PRO A 549 -8.75 -24.40 -9.46
C PRO A 549 -10.28 -24.32 -9.63
N ASP A 550 -10.97 -25.46 -9.51
CA ASP A 550 -12.43 -25.53 -9.44
C ASP A 550 -12.96 -25.28 -8.01
N SER A 551 -14.25 -25.48 -7.78
CA SER A 551 -14.89 -25.31 -6.46
C SER A 551 -14.40 -26.30 -5.40
N GLU A 552 -13.84 -27.44 -5.80
CA GLU A 552 -13.23 -28.45 -4.92
C GLU A 552 -11.72 -28.23 -4.78
N GLY A 553 -11.18 -27.22 -5.48
CA GLY A 553 -9.77 -26.87 -5.50
C GLY A 553 -8.93 -27.70 -6.47
N GLU A 554 -9.54 -28.55 -7.30
CA GLU A 554 -8.85 -29.37 -8.31
C GLU A 554 -8.48 -28.53 -9.54
N LEU A 555 -7.29 -28.74 -10.08
CA LEU A 555 -6.78 -27.95 -11.20
C LEU A 555 -7.38 -28.46 -12.53
N ILE A 556 -8.24 -27.65 -13.12
CA ILE A 556 -8.91 -27.94 -14.39
C ILE A 556 -8.41 -27.02 -15.52
N THR A 557 -8.35 -27.58 -16.72
CA THR A 557 -8.03 -26.87 -17.95
C THR A 557 -9.21 -26.00 -18.35
N VAL A 558 -8.99 -24.70 -18.52
CA VAL A 558 -10.03 -23.77 -18.96
C VAL A 558 -10.01 -23.72 -20.49
N GLY A 559 -11.03 -24.28 -21.13
CA GLY A 559 -11.15 -24.33 -22.60
C GLY A 559 -10.68 -25.65 -23.22
N GLU A 560 -10.40 -25.65 -24.53
CA GLU A 560 -9.88 -26.83 -25.24
C GLU A 560 -8.38 -27.00 -25.02
N SER A 561 -7.96 -28.20 -24.60
CA SER A 561 -6.53 -28.51 -24.44
C SER A 561 -5.84 -28.54 -25.81
N ARG A 562 -4.68 -27.89 -25.88
CA ARG A 562 -3.87 -27.73 -27.11
C ARG A 562 -2.48 -28.33 -26.98
N LEU A 563 -2.11 -28.78 -25.79
CA LEU A 563 -0.84 -29.42 -25.53
C LEU A 563 -0.79 -30.78 -26.24
N SER A 564 0.39 -31.16 -26.74
CA SER A 564 0.57 -32.46 -27.39
C SER A 564 0.54 -33.62 -26.40
N ALA A 565 0.83 -33.34 -25.12
CA ALA A 565 0.77 -34.32 -24.04
C ALA A 565 0.28 -33.64 -22.74
N VAL A 566 -0.51 -34.39 -21.97
CA VAL A 566 -1.18 -33.89 -20.76
C VAL A 566 -0.13 -33.69 -19.66
N PRO A 567 -0.06 -32.50 -19.04
CA PRO A 567 0.82 -32.25 -17.90
C PRO A 567 0.48 -33.20 -16.75
N ASP A 568 1.51 -33.77 -16.11
CA ASP A 568 1.31 -34.59 -14.92
C ASP A 568 0.63 -33.75 -13.82
N ARG A 569 -0.54 -34.20 -13.37
CA ARG A 569 -1.34 -33.55 -12.34
C ARG A 569 -0.57 -33.37 -11.04
N ALA A 570 0.33 -34.30 -10.68
CA ALA A 570 1.12 -34.19 -9.46
C ALA A 570 2.12 -33.01 -9.53
N ILE A 571 2.73 -32.80 -10.70
CA ILE A 571 3.67 -31.69 -10.92
C ILE A 571 2.93 -30.35 -10.95
N ALA A 572 1.79 -30.29 -11.64
CA ALA A 572 0.93 -29.12 -11.64
C ALA A 572 0.49 -28.77 -10.22
N ARG A 573 -0.02 -29.75 -9.46
CA ARG A 573 -0.46 -29.54 -8.08
C ARG A 573 0.67 -29.04 -7.17
N TRP A 574 1.84 -29.66 -7.25
CA TRP A 574 3.01 -29.20 -6.49
C TRP A 574 3.39 -27.75 -6.83
N SER A 575 3.39 -27.40 -8.12
CA SER A 575 3.70 -26.03 -8.59
C SER A 575 2.68 -25.01 -8.07
N PHE A 576 1.40 -25.39 -7.99
CA PHE A 576 0.32 -24.56 -7.45
C PHE A 576 0.46 -24.34 -5.95
N ASP A 577 0.61 -25.43 -5.18
CA ASP A 577 0.67 -25.40 -3.72
C ASP A 577 1.97 -24.74 -3.21
N LYS A 578 3.10 -24.92 -3.89
CA LYS A 578 4.39 -24.28 -3.53
C LYS A 578 4.60 -22.92 -4.19
N GLY A 579 3.80 -22.60 -5.21
CA GLY A 579 4.00 -21.41 -6.01
C GLY A 579 5.39 -21.36 -6.65
N GLN A 580 5.93 -22.48 -7.12
CA GLN A 580 7.25 -22.51 -7.75
C GLN A 580 7.16 -22.99 -9.19
N PRO A 581 7.92 -22.40 -10.13
CA PRO A 581 7.93 -22.86 -11.51
C PRO A 581 8.56 -24.26 -11.59
N ALA A 582 8.05 -25.08 -12.52
CA ALA A 582 8.50 -26.45 -12.71
C ALA A 582 8.66 -26.78 -14.19
N GLY A 583 9.48 -27.78 -14.48
CA GLY A 583 9.65 -28.31 -15.82
C GLY A 583 10.78 -27.68 -16.63
N ALA A 584 10.65 -27.75 -17.95
CA ALA A 584 11.71 -27.42 -18.88
C ALA A 584 12.26 -26.00 -18.63
N GLY A 585 13.58 -25.91 -18.39
CA GLY A 585 14.25 -24.63 -18.17
C GLY A 585 14.21 -24.10 -16.73
N THR A 586 13.67 -24.87 -15.78
CA THR A 586 13.65 -24.56 -14.35
C THR A 586 14.58 -25.49 -13.56
N ASP A 587 14.86 -25.17 -12.29
CA ASP A 587 15.64 -26.04 -11.40
C ASP A 587 14.81 -27.20 -10.82
N THR A 588 13.48 -27.16 -10.99
CA THR A 588 12.55 -28.18 -10.47
C THR A 588 12.06 -29.07 -11.60
N LEU A 589 12.42 -30.35 -11.57
CA LEU A 589 12.01 -31.37 -12.56
C LEU A 589 12.29 -30.95 -14.03
N PRO A 590 13.55 -30.60 -14.40
CA PRO A 590 13.89 -30.09 -15.74
C PRO A 590 13.68 -31.10 -16.89
N GLY A 591 13.38 -32.36 -16.57
CA GLY A 591 13.23 -33.45 -17.55
C GLY A 591 11.88 -33.51 -18.26
N VAL A 592 10.86 -32.77 -17.81
CA VAL A 592 9.56 -32.73 -18.49
C VAL A 592 9.57 -31.73 -19.66
N PRO A 593 8.84 -31.98 -20.77
CA PRO A 593 8.94 -31.19 -22.00
C PRO A 593 8.20 -29.84 -21.95
N TRP A 594 7.42 -29.58 -20.91
CA TRP A 594 6.68 -28.33 -20.68
C TRP A 594 7.29 -27.52 -19.53
N GLN A 595 7.06 -26.22 -19.57
CA GLN A 595 7.35 -25.28 -18.48
C GLN A 595 6.03 -24.87 -17.80
N ILE A 596 5.94 -25.07 -16.49
CA ILE A 596 4.77 -24.75 -15.66
C ILE A 596 5.11 -23.53 -14.81
N LEU A 597 4.27 -22.50 -14.89
CA LEU A 597 4.49 -21.20 -14.29
C LEU A 597 3.31 -20.84 -13.37
N PRO A 598 3.54 -20.63 -12.07
CA PRO A 598 2.48 -20.23 -11.16
C PRO A 598 2.05 -18.77 -11.40
N LEU A 599 0.75 -18.55 -11.47
CA LEU A 599 0.12 -17.24 -11.62
C LEU A 599 -0.19 -16.70 -10.23
N LYS A 600 0.70 -15.85 -9.72
CA LYS A 600 0.64 -15.32 -8.35
C LYS A 600 0.08 -13.91 -8.28
N ALA A 601 -0.78 -13.70 -7.29
CA ALA A 601 -1.23 -12.39 -6.84
C ALA A 601 -0.93 -12.27 -5.34
N GLY A 602 0.08 -11.47 -4.97
CA GLY A 602 0.58 -11.42 -3.59
C GLY A 602 1.07 -12.79 -3.09
N SER A 603 0.45 -13.31 -2.03
CA SER A 603 0.75 -14.63 -1.46
C SER A 603 -0.12 -15.77 -2.00
N GLU A 604 -1.13 -15.48 -2.81
CA GLU A 604 -2.09 -16.47 -3.33
C GLU A 604 -1.68 -16.90 -4.75
N THR A 605 -1.73 -18.21 -5.03
CA THR A 605 -1.59 -18.75 -6.38
C THR A 605 -2.98 -18.91 -6.99
N LEU A 606 -3.29 -18.15 -8.04
CA LEU A 606 -4.61 -18.14 -8.68
C LEU A 606 -4.78 -19.25 -9.71
N GLY A 607 -3.67 -19.78 -10.24
CA GLY A 607 -3.66 -20.83 -11.25
C GLY A 607 -2.27 -21.08 -11.80
N LEU A 608 -2.19 -21.86 -12.88
CA LEU A 608 -0.93 -22.18 -13.57
C LEU A 608 -1.03 -21.89 -15.06
N LEU A 609 0.05 -21.35 -15.61
CA LEU A 609 0.30 -21.26 -17.04
C LEU A 609 1.25 -22.39 -17.45
N VAL A 610 0.82 -23.24 -18.38
CA VAL A 610 1.64 -24.32 -18.94
C VAL A 610 2.08 -23.92 -20.35
N LEU A 611 3.38 -23.98 -20.62
CA LEU A 611 3.99 -23.68 -21.90
C LEU A 611 4.73 -24.91 -22.46
N GLU A 612 4.33 -25.38 -23.63
CA GLU A 612 5.03 -26.41 -24.39
C GLU A 612 5.80 -25.76 -25.56
N PRO A 613 7.12 -25.56 -25.44
CA PRO A 613 7.92 -24.93 -26.49
C PRO A 613 8.04 -25.81 -27.73
N LEU A 614 7.86 -25.21 -28.92
CA LEU A 614 8.22 -25.86 -30.19
C LEU A 614 9.75 -26.04 -30.32
N ASN A 615 10.52 -25.14 -29.71
CA ASN A 615 11.98 -25.22 -29.65
C ASN A 615 12.49 -24.72 -28.29
N LEU A 616 12.94 -25.66 -27.45
CA LEU A 616 13.46 -25.35 -26.11
C LEU A 616 14.56 -24.29 -26.16
N ARG A 617 15.47 -24.35 -27.15
CA ARG A 617 16.60 -23.43 -27.23
C ARG A 617 16.17 -21.98 -27.43
N GLN A 618 15.03 -21.74 -28.05
CA GLN A 618 14.49 -20.40 -28.26
C GLN A 618 13.79 -19.86 -27.01
N LEU A 619 13.02 -20.69 -26.30
CA LEU A 619 12.37 -20.29 -25.05
C LEU A 619 13.40 -19.99 -23.94
N MET A 620 14.55 -20.67 -23.97
CA MET A 620 15.66 -20.45 -23.03
C MET A 620 16.50 -19.20 -23.32
N ILE A 621 16.14 -18.40 -24.33
CA ILE A 621 16.79 -17.11 -24.58
C ILE A 621 16.37 -16.13 -23.46
N PRO A 622 17.30 -15.42 -22.78
CA PRO A 622 16.95 -14.55 -21.65
C PRO A 622 15.89 -13.49 -21.98
N GLU A 623 15.93 -12.94 -23.20
CA GLU A 623 14.92 -11.99 -23.65
C GLU A 623 13.51 -12.61 -23.74
N GLN A 624 13.40 -13.89 -24.08
CA GLN A 624 12.14 -14.64 -24.11
C GLN A 624 11.68 -15.02 -22.70
N GLN A 625 12.61 -15.41 -21.81
CA GLN A 625 12.29 -15.68 -20.41
C GLN A 625 11.72 -14.44 -19.70
N ARG A 626 12.30 -13.25 -19.92
CA ARG A 626 11.75 -12.00 -19.39
C ARG A 626 10.34 -11.69 -19.93
N LEU A 627 10.07 -12.02 -21.19
CA LEU A 627 8.73 -11.87 -21.77
C LEU A 627 7.73 -12.86 -21.14
N VAL A 628 8.15 -14.10 -20.92
CA VAL A 628 7.36 -15.13 -20.22
C VAL A 628 7.03 -14.69 -18.79
N GLU A 629 8.00 -14.19 -18.04
CA GLU A 629 7.79 -13.64 -16.69
C GLU A 629 6.80 -12.47 -16.73
N THR A 630 6.98 -11.53 -17.66
CA THR A 630 6.10 -10.37 -17.80
C THR A 630 4.66 -10.80 -18.13
N PHE A 631 4.49 -11.76 -19.05
CA PHE A 631 3.16 -12.28 -19.39
C PHE A 631 2.53 -13.02 -18.21
N THR A 632 3.30 -13.81 -17.46
CA THR A 632 2.82 -14.51 -16.26
C THR A 632 2.22 -13.53 -15.25
N VAL A 633 2.90 -12.40 -15.00
CA VAL A 633 2.39 -11.33 -14.12
C VAL A 633 1.13 -10.67 -14.68
N LEU A 634 1.11 -10.32 -15.98
CA LEU A 634 -0.06 -9.70 -16.60
C LEU A 634 -1.30 -10.61 -16.56
N ILE A 635 -1.12 -11.91 -16.76
CA ILE A 635 -2.20 -12.90 -16.70
C ILE A 635 -2.69 -13.05 -15.26
N ALA A 636 -1.78 -13.14 -14.27
CA ALA A 636 -2.15 -13.22 -12.87
C ALA A 636 -2.96 -12.00 -12.42
N ASN A 637 -2.53 -10.78 -12.77
CA ASN A 637 -3.25 -9.54 -12.45
C ASN A 637 -4.65 -9.49 -13.12
N ALA A 638 -4.78 -10.04 -14.32
CA ALA A 638 -6.07 -10.12 -15.00
C ALA A 638 -7.04 -11.11 -14.32
N LEU A 639 -6.53 -12.26 -13.87
CA LEU A 639 -7.31 -13.24 -13.10
C LEU A 639 -7.72 -12.67 -11.73
N GLU A 640 -6.80 -12.00 -11.05
CA GLU A 640 -7.08 -11.34 -9.77
C GLU A 640 -8.19 -10.31 -9.92
N ARG A 641 -8.09 -9.42 -10.93
CA ARG A 641 -9.11 -8.41 -11.21
C ARG A 641 -10.49 -9.02 -11.42
N ILE A 642 -10.59 -10.10 -12.21
CA ILE A 642 -11.86 -10.79 -12.48
C ILE A 642 -12.39 -11.43 -11.19
N GLY A 643 -11.53 -12.08 -10.40
CA GLY A 643 -11.90 -12.70 -9.13
C GLY A 643 -12.41 -11.67 -8.10
N LEU A 644 -11.72 -10.53 -7.98
CA LEU A 644 -12.13 -9.43 -7.10
C LEU A 644 -13.48 -8.84 -7.54
N SER A 645 -13.67 -8.60 -8.83
CA SER A 645 -14.94 -8.09 -9.38
C SER A 645 -16.11 -9.05 -9.13
N GLN A 646 -15.88 -10.36 -9.25
CA GLN A 646 -16.90 -11.38 -8.93
C GLN A 646 -17.23 -11.41 -7.43
N ARG A 647 -16.22 -11.36 -6.55
CA ARG A 647 -16.41 -11.31 -5.08
C ARG A 647 -17.18 -10.05 -4.66
N GLU A 648 -16.87 -8.90 -5.25
CA GLU A 648 -17.59 -7.64 -5.01
C GLU A 648 -19.05 -7.72 -5.44
N ALA A 649 -19.33 -8.26 -6.64
CA ALA A 649 -20.70 -8.43 -7.13
C ALA A 649 -21.53 -9.33 -6.21
N VAL A 650 -20.97 -10.45 -5.74
CA VAL A 650 -21.65 -11.35 -4.79
C VAL A 650 -21.89 -10.67 -3.44
N SER A 651 -20.89 -9.98 -2.90
CA SER A 651 -21.01 -9.25 -1.64
C SER A 651 -22.07 -8.14 -1.71
N ARG A 652 -22.13 -7.43 -2.84
CA ARG A 652 -23.12 -6.38 -3.07
C ARG A 652 -24.54 -6.93 -3.12
N LEU A 653 -24.76 -8.01 -3.85
CA LEU A 653 -26.07 -8.69 -3.91
C LEU A 653 -26.51 -9.18 -2.52
N ALA A 654 -25.58 -9.72 -1.73
CA ALA A 654 -25.87 -10.13 -0.36
C ALA A 654 -26.26 -8.94 0.55
N ALA A 655 -25.54 -7.82 0.44
CA ALA A 655 -25.82 -6.60 1.19
C ALA A 655 -27.18 -5.99 0.80
N GLU A 656 -27.49 -5.91 -0.50
CA GLU A 656 -28.78 -5.42 -1.01
C GLU A 656 -29.94 -6.31 -0.51
N ARG A 657 -29.75 -7.64 -0.50
CA ARG A 657 -30.73 -8.57 0.05
C ARG A 657 -31.01 -8.33 1.54
N GLU A 658 -29.98 -8.09 2.35
CA GLU A 658 -30.18 -7.85 3.78
C GLU A 658 -30.80 -6.47 4.07
N GLN A 659 -30.42 -5.44 3.30
CA GLN A 659 -31.04 -4.11 3.40
C GLN A 659 -32.53 -4.16 3.06
N LEU A 660 -32.91 -4.82 1.96
CA LEU A 660 -34.31 -5.02 1.58
C LEU A 660 -35.08 -5.78 2.65
N ARG A 661 -34.48 -6.83 3.23
CA ARG A 661 -35.11 -7.62 4.32
C ARG A 661 -35.41 -6.74 5.53
N ASN A 662 -34.45 -5.92 5.96
CA ASN A 662 -34.62 -5.02 7.12
C ASN A 662 -35.65 -3.90 6.84
N ALA A 663 -35.64 -3.31 5.65
CA ALA A 663 -36.61 -2.30 5.26
C ALA A 663 -38.05 -2.86 5.26
N LEU A 664 -38.25 -4.06 4.73
CA LEU A 664 -39.56 -4.74 4.72
C LEU A 664 -40.06 -5.02 6.14
N LEU A 665 -39.21 -5.54 7.03
CA LEU A 665 -39.58 -5.79 8.43
C LEU A 665 -39.95 -4.50 9.18
N SER A 666 -39.24 -3.39 8.90
CA SER A 666 -39.55 -2.10 9.52
C SER A 666 -40.87 -1.51 9.01
N ALA A 667 -41.13 -1.59 7.70
CA ALA A 667 -42.39 -1.12 7.11
C ALA A 667 -43.60 -1.91 7.65
N LEU A 668 -43.51 -3.24 7.65
CA LEU A 668 -44.55 -4.12 8.21
C LEU A 668 -44.83 -3.81 9.70
N SER A 669 -43.79 -3.46 10.47
CA SER A 669 -43.96 -3.07 11.87
C SER A 669 -44.82 -1.82 12.04
N HIS A 670 -44.63 -0.82 11.20
CA HIS A 670 -45.38 0.44 11.27
C HIS A 670 -46.82 0.25 10.78
N ASP A 671 -46.99 -0.48 9.67
CA ASP A 671 -48.27 -0.67 9.01
C ASP A 671 -49.22 -1.57 9.80
N LEU A 672 -48.71 -2.49 10.61
CA LEU A 672 -49.53 -3.28 11.54
C LEU A 672 -49.88 -2.52 12.83
N ARG A 673 -48.99 -1.66 13.34
CA ARG A 673 -49.21 -0.93 14.61
C ARG A 673 -50.32 0.12 14.48
N THR A 674 -50.37 0.82 13.35
CA THR A 674 -51.34 1.89 13.10
C THR A 674 -52.80 1.42 13.19
N PRO A 675 -53.26 0.40 12.43
CA PRO A 675 -54.65 -0.08 12.52
C PRO A 675 -54.97 -0.71 13.87
N LEU A 676 -54.01 -1.38 14.52
CA LEU A 676 -54.22 -1.95 15.85
C LEU A 676 -54.41 -0.87 16.93
N THR A 677 -53.73 0.28 16.80
CA THR A 677 -53.90 1.41 17.71
C THR A 677 -55.31 2.02 17.57
N VAL A 678 -55.80 2.14 16.33
CA VAL A 678 -57.18 2.60 16.07
C VAL A 678 -58.21 1.61 16.62
N LEU A 679 -58.04 0.31 16.36
CA LEU A 679 -58.94 -0.73 16.88
C LEU A 679 -58.96 -0.73 18.41
N PHE A 680 -57.80 -0.56 19.06
CA PHE A 680 -57.72 -0.50 20.50
C PHE A 680 -58.48 0.72 21.05
N GLY A 681 -58.24 1.90 20.49
CA GLY A 681 -58.93 3.13 20.91
C GLY A 681 -60.45 3.06 20.69
N GLN A 682 -60.90 2.53 19.55
CA GLN A 682 -62.33 2.34 19.27
C GLN A 682 -62.96 1.32 20.23
N ALA A 683 -62.30 0.20 20.49
CA ALA A 683 -62.79 -0.80 21.44
C ALA A 683 -62.84 -0.25 22.87
N GLU A 684 -61.90 0.62 23.24
CA GLU A 684 -61.86 1.28 24.54
C GLU A 684 -62.98 2.29 24.72
N ILE A 685 -63.21 3.17 23.74
CA ILE A 685 -64.34 4.12 23.71
C ILE A 685 -65.67 3.35 23.80
N LEU A 686 -65.84 2.33 22.96
CA LEU A 686 -67.08 1.54 22.91
C LEU A 686 -67.32 0.74 24.20
N THR A 687 -66.26 0.33 24.91
CA THR A 687 -66.37 -0.28 26.23
C THR A 687 -66.84 0.73 27.29
N LEU A 688 -66.30 1.95 27.28
CA LEU A 688 -66.65 3.01 28.23
C LEU A 688 -68.08 3.51 28.01
N ASP A 689 -68.47 3.76 26.75
CA ASP A 689 -69.80 4.25 26.38
C ASP A 689 -70.88 3.24 26.79
N LEU A 690 -70.73 1.97 26.37
CA LEU A 690 -71.70 0.92 26.70
C LEU A 690 -71.78 0.62 28.20
N ALA A 691 -70.67 0.74 28.93
CA ALA A 691 -70.66 0.59 30.39
C ALA A 691 -71.39 1.76 31.07
N SER A 692 -71.24 2.99 30.57
CA SER A 692 -71.92 4.18 31.10
C SER A 692 -73.43 4.12 30.90
N GLU A 693 -73.89 3.50 29.81
CA GLU A 693 -75.31 3.32 29.47
C GLU A 693 -75.96 2.09 30.15
N GLY A 694 -75.18 1.28 30.88
CA GLY A 694 -75.67 0.03 31.47
C GLY A 694 -76.05 -1.04 30.44
N SER A 695 -75.48 -0.99 29.24
CA SER A 695 -75.80 -1.88 28.13
C SER A 695 -75.35 -3.32 28.37
N VAL A 696 -76.16 -4.29 27.96
CA VAL A 696 -75.86 -5.73 28.02
C VAL A 696 -74.64 -6.09 27.15
N HIS A 697 -74.26 -5.22 26.21
CA HIS A 697 -73.13 -5.42 25.30
C HIS A 697 -71.78 -4.94 25.87
N ALA A 698 -71.75 -4.25 27.02
CA ALA A 698 -70.50 -3.80 27.65
C ALA A 698 -69.47 -4.94 27.90
N PRO A 699 -69.88 -6.15 28.34
CA PRO A 699 -68.96 -7.29 28.45
C PRO A 699 -68.36 -7.74 27.11
N GLN A 700 -69.13 -7.64 26.01
CA GLN A 700 -68.66 -8.00 24.67
C GLN A 700 -67.61 -7.00 24.16
N ALA A 701 -67.84 -5.70 24.39
CA ALA A 701 -66.88 -4.65 24.08
C ALA A 701 -65.56 -4.81 24.87
N SER A 702 -65.67 -5.13 26.16
CA SER A 702 -64.50 -5.41 27.00
C SER A 702 -63.71 -6.61 26.48
N ALA A 703 -64.38 -7.68 26.02
CA ALA A 703 -63.72 -8.83 25.42
C ALA A 703 -63.02 -8.47 24.09
N MET A 704 -63.61 -7.61 23.25
CA MET A 704 -62.97 -7.10 22.04
C MET A 704 -61.72 -6.26 22.34
N ARG A 705 -61.79 -5.41 23.38
CA ARG A 705 -60.64 -4.63 23.85
C ARG A 705 -59.51 -5.53 24.31
N GLU A 706 -59.81 -6.54 25.13
CA GLU A 706 -58.83 -7.51 25.62
C GLU A 706 -58.18 -8.29 24.47
N GLN A 707 -58.98 -8.73 23.50
CA GLN A 707 -58.46 -9.44 22.33
C GLN A 707 -57.59 -8.55 21.44
N THR A 708 -57.93 -7.26 21.31
CA THR A 708 -57.12 -6.29 20.56
C THR A 708 -55.76 -6.06 21.24
N LEU A 709 -55.74 -5.93 22.57
CA LEU A 709 -54.50 -5.87 23.36
C LEU A 709 -53.65 -7.13 23.18
N ASN A 710 -54.27 -8.31 23.14
CA ASN A 710 -53.57 -9.57 22.88
C ASN A 710 -52.93 -9.58 21.48
N THR A 711 -53.64 -9.11 20.46
CA THR A 711 -53.11 -9.00 19.09
C THR A 711 -51.97 -7.99 19.00
N VAL A 712 -52.06 -6.84 19.68
CA VAL A 712 -50.96 -5.87 19.77
C VAL A 712 -49.71 -6.51 20.37
N ARG A 713 -49.87 -7.24 21.48
CA ARG A 713 -48.75 -7.97 22.12
C ARG A 713 -48.16 -9.03 21.20
N LEU A 714 -48.99 -9.79 20.49
CA LEU A 714 -48.56 -10.81 19.52
C LEU A 714 -47.70 -10.19 18.41
N VAL A 715 -48.21 -9.12 17.78
CA VAL A 715 -47.56 -8.47 16.65
C VAL A 715 -46.24 -7.85 17.08
N ASN A 716 -46.20 -7.15 18.22
CA ASN A 716 -44.95 -6.61 18.76
C ASN A 716 -43.94 -7.73 19.03
N ASN A 717 -44.34 -8.81 19.70
CA ASN A 717 -43.46 -9.95 19.98
C ASN A 717 -42.89 -10.61 18.70
N LEU A 718 -43.70 -10.73 17.64
CA LEU A 718 -43.25 -11.28 16.36
C LEU A 718 -42.25 -10.35 15.67
N LEU A 719 -42.54 -9.05 15.65
CA LEU A 719 -41.66 -8.04 15.04
C LEU A 719 -40.35 -7.90 15.80
N ASP A 720 -40.39 -7.97 17.13
CA ASP A 720 -39.19 -7.92 17.96
C ASP A 720 -38.33 -9.17 17.74
N MET A 721 -38.93 -10.35 17.63
CA MET A 721 -38.20 -11.55 17.24
C MET A 721 -37.56 -11.40 15.84
N ALA A 722 -38.30 -10.87 14.87
CA ALA A 722 -37.79 -10.66 13.53
C ALA A 722 -36.60 -9.68 13.49
N ARG A 723 -36.63 -8.63 14.33
CA ARG A 723 -35.53 -7.66 14.49
C ARG A 723 -34.31 -8.27 15.18
N LEU A 724 -34.51 -9.03 16.26
CA LEU A 724 -33.40 -9.67 16.98
C LEU A 724 -32.70 -10.74 16.12
N GLN A 725 -33.41 -11.38 15.20
CA GLN A 725 -32.84 -12.37 14.27
C GLN A 725 -32.14 -11.77 13.05
N SER A 726 -32.30 -10.48 12.73
CA SER A 726 -31.71 -9.91 11.53
C SER A 726 -30.25 -9.51 11.65
N GLY A 727 -29.60 -9.76 12.78
CA GLY A 727 -28.17 -9.50 13.01
C GLY A 727 -27.78 -8.02 12.99
N GLY A 728 -28.70 -7.13 12.63
CA GLY A 728 -28.53 -5.66 12.60
C GLY A 728 -29.02 -4.96 13.88
N PHE A 729 -29.27 -5.70 14.96
CA PHE A 729 -29.70 -5.11 16.22
C PHE A 729 -28.50 -4.53 16.98
N SER A 730 -28.41 -3.20 17.07
CA SER A 730 -27.38 -2.52 17.87
C SER A 730 -27.79 -2.48 19.34
N LEU A 731 -27.10 -3.24 20.19
CA LEU A 731 -27.29 -3.24 21.64
C LEU A 731 -26.85 -1.89 22.25
N ARG A 732 -27.73 -1.20 22.98
CA ARG A 732 -27.39 0.03 23.72
C ARG A 732 -27.13 -0.31 25.17
N ALA A 733 -26.01 -0.98 25.42
CA ALA A 733 -25.65 -1.40 26.76
C ALA A 733 -25.07 -0.24 27.58
N GLU A 734 -25.63 -0.03 28.76
CA GLU A 734 -25.26 1.01 29.71
C GLU A 734 -25.00 0.39 31.09
N TRP A 735 -24.27 1.11 31.95
CA TRP A 735 -24.07 0.68 33.34
C TRP A 735 -25.31 1.02 34.16
N MET A 736 -26.01 -0.03 34.63
CA MET A 736 -27.23 0.09 35.42
C MET A 736 -27.09 -0.70 36.71
N ALA A 737 -27.68 -0.20 37.79
CA ALA A 737 -27.72 -0.90 39.07
C ALA A 737 -28.78 -2.01 39.02
N LEU A 738 -28.43 -3.23 39.46
CA LEU A 738 -29.31 -4.38 39.39
C LEU A 738 -30.61 -4.20 40.21
N ASP A 739 -30.49 -3.54 41.36
CA ASP A 739 -31.62 -3.15 42.22
C ASP A 739 -32.56 -2.15 41.53
N GLU A 740 -32.02 -1.20 40.78
CA GLU A 740 -32.80 -0.26 39.96
C GLU A 740 -33.57 -1.01 38.85
N LEU A 741 -32.91 -1.92 38.13
CA LEU A 741 -33.52 -2.72 37.07
C LEU A 741 -34.67 -3.63 37.59
N VAL A 742 -34.43 -4.31 38.72
CA VAL A 742 -35.47 -5.16 39.34
C VAL A 742 -36.59 -4.29 39.90
N GLY A 743 -36.26 -3.16 40.53
CA GLY A 743 -37.22 -2.22 41.09
C GLY A 743 -38.11 -1.57 40.03
N SER A 744 -37.55 -1.14 38.90
CA SER A 744 -38.30 -0.56 37.78
C SER A 744 -39.29 -1.58 37.19
N THR A 745 -38.82 -2.81 37.00
CA THR A 745 -39.65 -3.92 36.50
C THR A 745 -40.83 -4.21 37.45
N LEU A 746 -40.57 -4.37 38.75
CA LEU A 746 -41.63 -4.67 39.73
C LEU A 746 -42.61 -3.50 39.88
N LYS A 747 -42.14 -2.26 39.80
CA LYS A 747 -42.99 -1.06 39.81
C LYS A 747 -43.93 -1.02 38.61
N MET A 748 -43.43 -1.37 37.42
CA MET A 748 -44.23 -1.48 36.20
C MET A 748 -45.29 -2.58 36.32
N MET A 749 -44.95 -3.70 36.97
CA MET A 749 -45.85 -4.85 37.17
C MET A 749 -46.79 -4.73 38.38
N ALA A 750 -46.69 -3.67 39.19
CA ALA A 750 -47.50 -3.49 40.40
C ALA A 750 -49.02 -3.69 40.18
N PRO A 751 -49.64 -3.22 39.08
CA PRO A 751 -51.07 -3.48 38.81
C PRO A 751 -51.41 -4.96 38.61
N SER A 752 -50.50 -5.71 37.99
CA SER A 752 -50.66 -7.14 37.68
C SER A 752 -50.40 -8.04 38.89
N LEU A 753 -49.60 -7.58 39.84
CA LEU A 753 -49.24 -8.32 41.06
C LEU A 753 -50.39 -8.44 42.08
N LYS A 754 -51.48 -7.64 41.97
CA LYS A 754 -52.71 -7.73 42.79
C LYS A 754 -52.46 -7.98 44.29
N ALA A 755 -51.52 -7.22 44.88
CA ALA A 755 -51.09 -7.31 46.28
C ALA A 755 -50.28 -8.56 46.69
N ARG A 756 -49.74 -9.35 45.74
CA ARG A 756 -48.73 -10.38 46.04
C ARG A 756 -47.38 -9.75 46.33
N SER A 757 -46.71 -10.20 47.40
CA SER A 757 -45.32 -9.84 47.68
C SER A 757 -44.37 -10.71 46.85
N VAL A 758 -43.44 -10.09 46.14
CA VAL A 758 -42.33 -10.78 45.47
C VAL A 758 -41.16 -10.87 46.45
N VAL A 759 -40.64 -12.07 46.69
CA VAL A 759 -39.48 -12.29 47.56
C VAL A 759 -38.21 -11.87 46.84
N MET A 760 -37.46 -10.92 47.40
CA MET A 760 -36.20 -10.45 46.81
C MET A 760 -35.01 -10.96 47.62
N ASP A 761 -34.07 -11.60 46.94
CA ASP A 761 -32.79 -12.05 47.49
C ASP A 761 -31.65 -11.53 46.60
N LEU A 762 -31.41 -10.22 46.70
CA LEU A 762 -30.37 -9.52 45.97
C LEU A 762 -29.14 -9.31 46.87
N PRO A 763 -27.91 -9.22 46.32
CA PRO A 763 -26.73 -8.87 47.08
C PRO A 763 -26.90 -7.53 47.81
N ALA A 764 -26.37 -7.41 49.03
CA ALA A 764 -26.44 -6.18 49.81
C ALA A 764 -25.56 -5.04 49.24
N GLU A 765 -24.54 -5.39 48.47
CA GLU A 765 -23.69 -4.44 47.75
C GLU A 765 -24.33 -4.04 46.42
N MET A 766 -24.24 -2.75 46.07
CA MET A 766 -24.76 -2.22 44.80
C MET A 766 -23.99 -2.85 43.63
N LEU A 767 -24.70 -3.66 42.84
CA LEU A 767 -24.11 -4.37 41.70
C LEU A 767 -24.43 -3.65 40.39
N LEU A 768 -23.39 -3.13 39.73
CA LEU A 768 -23.50 -2.52 38.40
C LEU A 768 -23.37 -3.59 37.30
N ILE A 769 -24.31 -3.60 36.37
CA ILE A 769 -24.36 -4.51 35.21
C ILE A 769 -24.35 -3.70 33.91
N HIS A 770 -23.68 -4.22 32.88
CA HIS A 770 -23.55 -3.56 31.58
C HIS A 770 -24.53 -4.16 30.56
N VAL A 771 -25.77 -3.66 30.56
CA VAL A 771 -26.90 -4.23 29.81
C VAL A 771 -27.73 -3.15 29.12
N ASP A 772 -28.51 -3.53 28.11
CA ASP A 772 -29.56 -2.69 27.55
C ASP A 772 -30.78 -2.76 28.48
N GLY A 773 -30.95 -1.72 29.30
CA GLY A 773 -31.95 -1.66 30.37
C GLY A 773 -33.36 -2.05 29.90
N PRO A 774 -33.95 -1.36 28.90
CA PRO A 774 -35.29 -1.68 28.40
C PRO A 774 -35.47 -3.13 27.92
N LEU A 775 -34.45 -3.71 27.27
CA LEU A 775 -34.50 -5.11 26.86
C LEU A 775 -34.44 -6.06 28.06
N MET A 776 -33.61 -5.75 29.06
CA MET A 776 -33.49 -6.57 30.26
C MET A 776 -34.74 -6.48 31.15
N GLU A 777 -35.35 -5.31 31.29
CA GLU A 777 -36.66 -5.12 31.96
C GLU A 777 -37.72 -6.00 31.31
N ARG A 778 -37.68 -6.11 29.98
CA ARG A 778 -38.60 -6.97 29.22
C ARG A 778 -38.36 -8.46 29.49
N VAL A 779 -37.11 -8.90 29.61
CA VAL A 779 -36.79 -10.27 30.02
C VAL A 779 -37.38 -10.56 31.40
N LEU A 780 -37.12 -9.70 32.38
CA LEU A 780 -37.63 -9.86 33.74
C LEU A 780 -39.16 -9.83 33.78
N THR A 781 -39.79 -8.89 33.07
CA THR A 781 -41.25 -8.81 32.94
C THR A 781 -41.83 -10.11 32.39
N ASN A 782 -41.28 -10.64 31.30
CA ASN A 782 -41.73 -11.89 30.71
C ASN A 782 -41.60 -13.08 31.67
N LEU A 783 -40.50 -13.17 32.42
CA LEU A 783 -40.29 -14.25 33.39
C LEU A 783 -41.24 -14.15 34.59
N VAL A 784 -41.46 -12.94 35.12
CA VAL A 784 -42.39 -12.70 36.24
C VAL A 784 -43.84 -12.90 35.79
N GLU A 785 -44.21 -12.47 34.57
CA GLU A 785 -45.53 -12.76 34.00
C GLU A 785 -45.74 -14.26 33.83
N ASN A 786 -44.70 -15.00 33.43
CA ASN A 786 -44.74 -16.46 33.34
C ASN A 786 -45.01 -17.08 34.72
N ALA A 787 -44.26 -16.67 35.74
CA ALA A 787 -44.48 -17.12 37.11
C ALA A 787 -45.90 -16.80 37.61
N LEU A 788 -46.40 -15.58 37.41
CA LEU A 788 -47.76 -15.16 37.82
C LEU A 788 -48.86 -15.99 37.17
N LYS A 789 -48.62 -16.40 35.93
CA LYS A 789 -49.59 -17.07 35.08
C LYS A 789 -49.66 -18.58 35.33
N TYR A 790 -48.53 -19.21 35.65
CA TYR A 790 -48.45 -20.67 35.79
C TYR A 790 -48.31 -21.17 37.23
N ALA A 791 -47.87 -20.34 38.18
CA ALA A 791 -47.63 -20.79 39.55
C ALA A 791 -48.92 -20.96 40.37
N GLY A 792 -50.01 -20.27 40.01
CA GLY A 792 -51.31 -20.36 40.67
C GLY A 792 -51.63 -19.14 41.56
N PRO A 793 -52.87 -19.06 42.11
CA PRO A 793 -53.38 -17.83 42.71
C PRO A 793 -52.73 -17.42 44.05
N GLN A 794 -52.19 -18.38 44.81
CA GLN A 794 -51.55 -18.19 46.11
C GLN A 794 -50.03 -18.44 46.09
N ALA A 795 -49.45 -18.65 44.91
CA ALA A 795 -48.04 -18.97 44.77
C ALA A 795 -47.12 -17.80 45.15
N THR A 796 -46.00 -18.14 45.77
CA THR A 796 -44.90 -17.24 46.08
C THR A 796 -43.96 -17.15 44.88
N ILE A 797 -43.64 -15.93 44.49
CA ILE A 797 -42.69 -15.64 43.40
C ILE A 797 -41.50 -14.93 44.01
N GLY A 798 -40.29 -15.26 43.55
CA GLY A 798 -39.09 -14.58 43.98
C GLY A 798 -38.10 -14.29 42.87
N ILE A 799 -37.25 -13.30 43.14
CA ILE A 799 -36.13 -12.89 42.30
C ILE A 799 -34.88 -12.95 43.17
N SER A 800 -33.88 -13.69 42.71
CA SER A 800 -32.60 -13.85 43.40
C SER A 800 -31.46 -13.50 42.45
N ALA A 801 -30.38 -12.92 42.98
CA ALA A 801 -29.18 -12.66 42.22
C ALA A 801 -27.92 -13.04 43.00
N ARG A 802 -26.97 -13.69 42.32
CA ARG A 802 -25.72 -14.18 42.88
C ARG A 802 -24.58 -13.99 41.90
N VAL A 803 -23.45 -13.47 42.38
CA VAL A 803 -22.20 -13.45 41.63
C VAL A 803 -21.55 -14.82 41.77
N VAL A 804 -21.51 -15.60 40.69
CA VAL A 804 -20.96 -16.97 40.70
C VAL A 804 -19.43 -16.95 40.55
N SER A 805 -18.89 -15.95 39.86
CA SER A 805 -17.45 -15.70 39.73
C SER A 805 -17.19 -14.22 39.44
N ARG A 806 -15.93 -13.77 39.45
CA ARG A 806 -15.56 -12.38 39.08
C ARG A 806 -16.00 -11.97 37.66
N GLN A 807 -16.46 -12.91 36.84
CA GLN A 807 -16.84 -12.67 35.44
C GLN A 807 -18.31 -13.00 35.15
N TRP A 808 -19.08 -13.54 36.09
CA TRP A 808 -20.43 -14.03 35.81
C TRP A 808 -21.41 -13.71 36.94
N LEU A 809 -22.50 -13.03 36.57
CA LEU A 809 -23.66 -12.79 37.40
C LEU A 809 -24.77 -13.75 37.01
N THR A 810 -25.44 -14.32 38.00
CA THR A 810 -26.64 -15.12 37.81
C THR A 810 -27.84 -14.42 38.43
N ILE A 811 -28.91 -14.24 37.65
CA ILE A 811 -30.21 -13.73 38.09
C ILE A 811 -31.22 -14.87 37.89
N ALA A 812 -31.96 -15.22 38.93
CA ALA A 812 -32.97 -16.27 38.86
C ALA A 812 -34.35 -15.78 39.30
N VAL A 813 -35.35 -16.00 38.45
CA VAL A 813 -36.77 -15.79 38.74
C VAL A 813 -37.39 -17.15 39.03
N TRP A 814 -38.06 -17.28 40.16
CA TRP A 814 -38.59 -18.55 40.63
C TRP A 814 -40.01 -18.44 41.17
N ASP A 815 -40.72 -19.57 41.17
CA ASP A 815 -42.03 -19.75 41.80
C ASP A 815 -42.09 -21.06 42.61
N ASP A 816 -43.14 -21.22 43.41
CA ASP A 816 -43.48 -22.44 44.16
C ASP A 816 -44.66 -23.21 43.53
N GLY A 817 -44.87 -23.02 42.23
CA GLY A 817 -45.97 -23.61 41.46
C GLY A 817 -45.78 -25.09 41.09
N PRO A 818 -46.49 -25.58 40.07
CA PRO A 818 -46.43 -26.99 39.65
C PRO A 818 -45.11 -27.39 38.98
N GLY A 819 -44.24 -26.43 38.62
CA GLY A 819 -42.98 -26.68 37.93
C GLY A 819 -43.14 -26.98 36.43
N ILE A 820 -42.03 -27.37 35.81
CA ILE A 820 -41.88 -27.72 34.39
C ILE A 820 -41.92 -29.25 34.27
N ALA A 821 -42.61 -29.80 33.27
CA ALA A 821 -42.65 -31.25 33.07
C ALA A 821 -41.27 -31.81 32.68
N ASP A 822 -40.96 -33.03 33.14
CA ASP A 822 -39.68 -33.69 32.87
C ASP A 822 -39.42 -33.81 31.37
N GLY A 823 -38.23 -33.38 30.93
CA GLY A 823 -37.79 -33.38 29.53
C GLY A 823 -38.21 -32.16 28.70
N GLN A 824 -38.94 -31.19 29.27
CA GLN A 824 -39.35 -29.97 28.55
C GLN A 824 -38.52 -28.71 28.87
N THR A 825 -37.55 -28.78 29.78
CA THR A 825 -36.77 -27.63 30.27
C THR A 825 -36.01 -26.86 29.18
N GLU A 826 -35.58 -27.53 28.11
CA GLU A 826 -34.98 -26.87 26.94
C GLU A 826 -36.02 -26.47 25.88
N GLN A 827 -37.04 -27.31 25.67
CA GLN A 827 -38.07 -27.11 24.64
C GLN A 827 -38.99 -25.91 24.92
N ILE A 828 -39.11 -25.46 26.17
CA ILE A 828 -39.94 -24.28 26.51
C ILE A 828 -39.38 -22.96 25.95
N PHE A 829 -38.11 -22.92 25.52
CA PHE A 829 -37.52 -21.77 24.85
C PHE A 829 -37.72 -21.81 23.32
N GLU A 830 -38.21 -22.92 22.75
CA GLU A 830 -38.54 -22.99 21.33
C GLU A 830 -39.73 -22.08 20.97
N LYS A 831 -39.73 -21.58 19.73
CA LYS A 831 -40.77 -20.68 19.23
C LYS A 831 -42.12 -21.39 19.19
N PHE A 832 -43.15 -20.73 19.72
CA PHE A 832 -44.52 -21.24 19.79
C PHE A 832 -44.69 -22.48 20.68
N SER A 833 -43.68 -22.81 21.48
CA SER A 833 -43.73 -23.91 22.43
C SER A 833 -44.62 -23.58 23.62
N ARG A 834 -45.42 -24.56 24.06
CA ARG A 834 -46.27 -24.50 25.25
C ARG A 834 -46.07 -25.80 26.04
N GLY A 835 -45.80 -25.72 27.34
CA GLY A 835 -45.52 -26.89 28.19
C GLY A 835 -46.64 -27.94 28.25
N SER A 836 -47.89 -27.56 27.95
CA SER A 836 -48.97 -28.52 27.69
C SER A 836 -49.79 -28.11 26.46
N LYS A 837 -50.04 -29.09 25.57
CA LYS A 837 -50.74 -28.90 24.28
C LYS A 837 -52.21 -28.43 24.43
N GLU A 838 -52.80 -28.56 25.62
CA GLU A 838 -54.19 -28.18 25.94
C GLU A 838 -54.29 -27.32 27.22
N SER A 839 -53.39 -26.36 27.40
CA SER A 839 -53.51 -25.41 28.52
C SER A 839 -54.63 -24.39 28.28
N ALA A 840 -55.59 -24.29 29.20
CA ALA A 840 -56.63 -23.25 29.23
C ALA A 840 -56.07 -21.82 29.44
N VAL A 841 -54.75 -21.70 29.65
CA VAL A 841 -54.09 -20.43 29.97
C VAL A 841 -53.64 -19.71 28.67
N PRO A 842 -54.18 -18.51 28.37
CA PRO A 842 -54.00 -17.84 27.07
C PRO A 842 -52.56 -17.37 26.84
N GLY A 843 -51.92 -17.74 25.72
CA GLY A 843 -50.57 -17.29 25.36
C GLY A 843 -49.99 -17.94 24.10
N VAL A 844 -49.05 -17.25 23.45
CA VAL A 844 -48.57 -17.54 22.08
C VAL A 844 -47.29 -18.40 22.08
N GLY A 845 -46.58 -18.47 23.20
CA GLY A 845 -45.33 -19.24 23.30
C GLY A 845 -44.11 -18.54 22.68
N LEU A 846 -44.11 -17.20 22.59
CA LEU A 846 -42.96 -16.41 22.11
C LEU A 846 -42.15 -15.75 23.24
N GLY A 847 -42.72 -15.62 24.46
CA GLY A 847 -42.09 -14.85 25.54
C GLY A 847 -40.72 -15.39 25.96
N LEU A 848 -40.61 -16.69 26.20
CA LEU A 848 -39.34 -17.33 26.59
C LEU A 848 -38.31 -17.34 25.45
N ALA A 849 -38.75 -17.56 24.20
CA ALA A 849 -37.89 -17.48 23.03
C ALA A 849 -37.30 -16.06 22.83
N ILE A 850 -38.08 -15.01 23.12
CA ILE A 850 -37.60 -13.62 23.11
C ILE A 850 -36.61 -13.40 24.26
N CYS A 851 -36.86 -13.95 25.44
CA CYS A 851 -35.90 -13.87 26.55
C CYS A 851 -34.56 -14.49 26.15
N GLN A 852 -34.57 -15.68 25.56
CA GLN A 852 -33.35 -16.32 25.06
C GLN A 852 -32.63 -15.45 24.03
N ALA A 853 -33.33 -14.96 23.01
CA ALA A 853 -32.72 -14.10 21.98
C ALA A 853 -32.10 -12.81 22.55
N ILE A 854 -32.76 -12.17 23.53
CA ILE A 854 -32.22 -10.98 24.20
C ILE A 854 -30.96 -11.32 25.00
N ILE A 855 -30.98 -12.42 25.76
CA ILE A 855 -29.85 -12.84 26.59
C ILE A 855 -28.66 -13.27 25.73
N ASP A 856 -28.89 -13.94 24.60
CA ASP A 856 -27.83 -14.34 23.66
C ASP A 856 -27.12 -13.11 23.07
N ILE A 857 -27.85 -12.04 22.72
CA ILE A 857 -27.27 -10.78 22.22
C ILE A 857 -26.47 -10.04 23.32
N HIS A 858 -26.81 -10.28 24.60
CA HIS A 858 -26.03 -9.80 25.75
C HIS A 858 -24.84 -10.71 26.10
N GLU A 859 -24.48 -11.67 25.24
CA GLU A 859 -23.41 -12.65 25.47
C GLU A 859 -23.66 -13.52 26.73
N GLY A 860 -24.92 -13.62 27.16
CA GLY A 860 -25.35 -14.40 28.31
C GLY A 860 -25.87 -15.78 27.95
N ARG A 861 -26.45 -16.47 28.94
CA ARG A 861 -27.20 -17.72 28.75
C ARG A 861 -28.43 -17.72 29.63
N ILE A 862 -29.53 -18.31 29.15
CA ILE A 862 -30.73 -18.56 29.95
C ILE A 862 -31.06 -20.05 29.93
N HIS A 863 -31.46 -20.61 31.07
CA HIS A 863 -31.98 -21.97 31.17
C HIS A 863 -33.08 -22.04 32.23
N ALA A 864 -33.80 -23.16 32.26
CA ALA A 864 -34.86 -23.40 33.23
C ALA A 864 -34.62 -24.73 33.95
N GLU A 865 -34.94 -24.75 35.24
CA GLU A 865 -34.82 -25.92 36.10
C GLU A 865 -36.00 -25.99 37.07
N ASN A 866 -36.31 -27.19 37.57
CA ASN A 866 -37.26 -27.36 38.66
C ASN A 866 -36.56 -27.20 40.00
N ARG A 867 -37.22 -26.56 40.96
CA ARG A 867 -36.67 -26.41 42.32
C ARG A 867 -36.80 -27.71 43.10
N PRO A 868 -35.83 -28.04 43.97
CA PRO A 868 -35.95 -29.16 44.90
C PRO A 868 -37.15 -29.04 45.84
N GLU A 869 -37.56 -27.80 46.15
CA GLU A 869 -38.66 -27.45 47.05
C GLU A 869 -40.03 -27.47 46.35
N GLY A 870 -40.07 -27.68 45.03
CA GLY A 870 -41.25 -27.51 44.17
C GLY A 870 -41.30 -26.17 43.45
N GLY A 871 -41.85 -26.15 42.23
CA GLY A 871 -41.93 -24.97 41.37
C GLY A 871 -40.81 -24.84 40.33
N ALA A 872 -40.93 -23.83 39.47
CA ALA A 872 -39.98 -23.56 38.40
C ALA A 872 -38.95 -22.48 38.79
N ARG A 873 -37.76 -22.56 38.19
CA ARG A 873 -36.70 -21.56 38.32
C ARG A 873 -36.07 -21.29 36.95
N PHE A 874 -36.12 -20.04 36.52
CA PHE A 874 -35.50 -19.55 35.29
C PHE A 874 -34.23 -18.79 35.64
N VAL A 875 -33.10 -19.24 35.11
CA VAL A 875 -31.76 -18.77 35.48
C VAL A 875 -31.10 -18.08 34.29
N ILE A 876 -30.80 -16.80 34.45
CA ILE A 876 -30.08 -15.96 33.51
C ILE A 876 -28.64 -15.82 34.00
N THR A 877 -27.67 -16.06 33.13
CA THR A 877 -26.24 -15.87 33.38
C THR A 877 -25.71 -14.79 32.45
N LEU A 878 -25.19 -13.70 33.01
CA LEU A 878 -24.67 -12.54 32.27
C LEU A 878 -23.17 -12.36 32.55
N PRO A 879 -22.37 -11.97 31.54
CA PRO A 879 -20.98 -11.63 31.75
C PRO A 879 -20.87 -10.31 32.54
N MET A 880 -20.14 -10.34 33.65
CA MET A 880 -19.79 -9.13 34.39
C MET A 880 -18.57 -8.48 33.73
N LYS A 881 -18.80 -7.31 33.12
CA LYS A 881 -17.72 -6.41 32.72
C LYS A 881 -17.16 -5.71 33.96
N GLU A 882 -15.93 -5.24 33.88
CA GLU A 882 -15.32 -4.49 34.97
C GLU A 882 -15.98 -3.11 35.07
N ALA A 883 -16.68 -2.85 36.19
CA ALA A 883 -17.39 -1.60 36.40
C ALA A 883 -16.40 -0.41 36.39
N PRO A 884 -16.76 0.72 35.75
CA PRO A 884 -15.93 1.91 35.77
C PRO A 884 -15.77 2.36 37.22
N GLN A 885 -14.53 2.42 37.70
CA GLN A 885 -14.22 2.93 39.03
C GLN A 885 -14.65 4.40 39.09
N LEU A 886 -15.68 4.70 39.87
CA LEU A 886 -15.99 6.07 40.26
C LEU A 886 -14.76 6.60 41.01
N ALA A 887 -14.17 7.69 40.53
CA ALA A 887 -13.11 8.35 41.27
C ALA A 887 -13.71 8.81 42.61
N GLU A 888 -13.24 8.21 43.71
CA GLU A 888 -13.56 8.70 45.05
C GLU A 888 -13.10 10.15 45.12
N TYR A 889 -14.06 11.08 45.16
CA TYR A 889 -13.80 12.46 45.57
C TYR A 889 -13.44 12.41 47.05
N GLN A 890 -12.15 12.50 47.36
CA GLN A 890 -11.66 12.87 48.69
C GLN A 890 -11.68 14.38 48.88
#